data_AF-A0A6C0C3B4-F1
#
_entry.id   AF-A0A6C0C3B4-F1
#
_cell.length_a   1.000
_cell.length_b   1.000
_cell.length_c   1.000
_cell.angle_alpha   90.00
_cell.angle_beta   90.00
_cell.angle_gamma   90.00
#
_symmetry.space_group_name_H-M   'P 1'
#
loop_
_entity.id
_entity.type
_entity.pdbx_description
1 polymer ?
#
loop_
_entity_poly.entity_id
_entity_poly.type
_entity_poly.pdbx_seq_one_letter_code
_entity_poly.pdbx_strand_id
1 'polypeptide(L)'
;MSKYPYVILFRYNKYSEIDSFIESNKDSLMCTIHITSSIDDLNKLFNPNYHLLVTYGDSYDEYYNSIADKIPERFSRRWFHKNDISNIAEFNHNVNYCYTSTVINSRENTRPIFSIFTTCFKSYNYINTAFESIKKQSLIDWEWVIMDDTPEDAHFVFLKTILASDNRVRLYKRDKNSGNIGNVKNEAISLCRGKYILEMDHDDEILPDCLQDAYNIFNSDEEIGFVYGDTIHLHRDGTNFNYGDFICKGYGGYYMEKIKGKWVYVYNTPNINNITLSHLVCLPNHPRIWKRTTLMELESYSEFLPICDDYEIILRTCCSKYKVVKNNKAQYIQYMNDGGNNFSNIRNSEINRLGPKYISPMFYQKYGVNDKMRDLNAYEDEKYIVKHSPIWKRGEKYQHKKMNQRINFNYDTQYCIINDAITEKKLVELYKNDRNDFIFLSNRMSHEDLHINLESLGFDRMKCYSFTNCTVDELVNYFKMVYANDNCQHFVLKELSSINDTTDNISHLDKTSSELKQKVNNIKVLNKIVDDNTILKRRCDVLNCVIRERSHTSYLEIGVENGFTFKEISVDNKLGVDPDPIYKGGDIVLKNSDDFFKENNKIFDIIFIDGMHQLEYVHNDFFNAIKCLTQTGSILIDDVLPMNEREQYKIPLKHYYNNGILKYGEPWTGDVWKFIYFLFQHYQFDFSIYNFTKGYRGIIHIYNFKNEIIGDINTVELMNSYDYKKDYDKYLKYIIT
;
A
#
# COMPACT_ATOMS: atom_id res chain seq x y z
N MET A 1 45.87 26.16 13.14
CA MET A 1 44.65 26.89 12.73
C MET A 1 44.04 26.12 11.58
N SER A 2 42.71 25.95 11.52
CA SER A 2 42.09 25.26 10.38
C SER A 2 42.31 26.05 9.09
N LYS A 3 42.56 25.34 7.99
CA LYS A 3 42.73 25.91 6.65
C LYS A 3 41.57 25.46 5.77
N TYR A 4 41.03 26.36 4.97
CA TYR A 4 40.10 25.99 3.90
C TYR A 4 40.87 25.53 2.66
N PRO A 5 40.33 24.58 1.89
CA PRO A 5 39.05 23.89 2.09
C PRO A 5 39.11 22.80 3.18
N TYR A 6 37.93 22.41 3.69
CA TYR A 6 37.78 21.19 4.50
C TYR A 6 37.48 20.01 3.57
N VAL A 7 38.30 18.96 3.67
CA VAL A 7 38.32 17.79 2.81
C VAL A 7 37.95 16.56 3.63
N ILE A 8 37.03 15.73 3.14
CA ILE A 8 36.83 14.37 3.64
C ILE A 8 37.76 13.46 2.85
N LEU A 9 38.72 12.83 3.51
CA LEU A 9 39.59 11.82 2.93
C LEU A 9 39.01 10.44 3.26
N PHE A 10 38.30 9.83 2.31
CA PHE A 10 37.69 8.52 2.47
C PHE A 10 38.64 7.42 1.96
N ARG A 11 38.98 6.47 2.83
CA ARG A 11 39.92 5.39 2.54
C ARG A 11 39.50 4.09 3.22
N TYR A 12 39.60 2.94 2.54
CA TYR A 12 39.38 1.65 3.18
C TYR A 12 40.46 1.33 4.22
N ASN A 13 40.16 0.44 5.19
CA ASN A 13 41.07 0.12 6.30
C ASN A 13 42.44 -0.43 5.88
N LYS A 14 42.52 -1.08 4.71
CA LYS A 14 43.79 -1.57 4.13
C LYS A 14 44.76 -0.45 3.73
N TYR A 15 44.30 0.79 3.63
CA TYR A 15 45.10 1.98 3.30
C TYR A 15 45.35 2.89 4.51
N SER A 16 45.27 2.35 5.73
CA SER A 16 45.39 3.13 6.97
C SER A 16 46.79 3.72 7.21
N GLU A 17 47.80 3.27 6.47
CA GLU A 17 49.15 3.85 6.47
C GLU A 17 49.15 5.33 6.09
N ILE A 18 48.18 5.76 5.27
CA ILE A 18 48.08 7.16 4.83
C ILE A 18 47.80 8.12 5.97
N ASP A 19 47.16 7.65 7.04
CA ASP A 19 46.79 8.46 8.20
C ASP A 19 48.04 9.06 8.86
N SER A 20 49.12 8.28 8.96
CA SER A 20 50.40 8.74 9.53
C SER A 20 51.07 9.78 8.65
N PHE A 21 51.01 9.60 7.32
CA PHE A 21 51.55 10.58 6.37
C PHE A 21 50.82 11.93 6.49
N ILE A 22 49.49 11.92 6.56
CA ILE A 22 48.69 13.14 6.72
C ILE A 22 49.04 13.86 8.02
N GLU A 23 49.15 13.15 9.14
CA GLU A 23 49.45 13.78 10.43
C GLU A 23 50.88 14.34 10.47
N SER A 24 51.87 13.62 9.94
CA SER A 24 53.26 14.12 9.86
C SER A 24 53.44 15.33 8.94
N ASN A 25 52.55 15.54 7.98
CA ASN A 25 52.64 16.62 6.99
C ASN A 25 51.57 17.71 7.15
N LYS A 26 50.83 17.68 8.27
CA LYS A 26 49.68 18.56 8.54
C LYS A 26 49.96 20.05 8.36
N ASP A 27 51.15 20.51 8.73
CA ASP A 27 51.54 21.92 8.60
C ASP A 27 51.77 22.35 7.14
N SER A 28 52.24 21.40 6.32
CA SER A 28 52.49 21.58 4.87
C SER A 28 51.22 21.47 4.03
N LEU A 29 50.17 20.82 4.54
CA LEU A 29 48.88 20.74 3.88
C LEU A 29 48.17 22.12 3.91
N MET A 30 47.65 22.53 2.76
CA MET A 30 46.92 23.80 2.58
C MET A 30 45.40 23.60 2.68
N CYS A 31 44.96 22.64 3.49
CA CYS A 31 43.56 22.29 3.72
C CYS A 31 43.39 21.64 5.09
N THR A 32 42.16 21.50 5.56
CA THR A 32 41.83 20.70 6.74
C THR A 32 41.30 19.35 6.30
N ILE A 33 41.89 18.25 6.76
CA ILE A 33 41.48 16.90 6.36
C ILE A 33 40.75 16.20 7.50
N HIS A 34 39.60 15.62 7.19
CA HIS A 34 38.87 14.66 8.01
C HIS A 34 39.03 13.27 7.38
N ILE A 35 39.86 12.43 7.98
CA ILE A 35 40.09 11.05 7.52
C ILE A 35 38.96 10.16 8.02
N THR A 36 38.43 9.30 7.15
CA THR A 36 37.41 8.31 7.53
C THR A 36 37.50 7.05 6.68
N SER A 37 37.08 5.91 7.25
CA SER A 37 36.77 4.67 6.54
C SER A 37 35.30 4.28 6.61
N SER A 38 34.46 5.14 7.20
CA SER A 38 33.02 4.93 7.24
C SER A 38 32.35 5.63 6.08
N ILE A 39 31.54 4.90 5.33
CA ILE A 39 30.71 5.48 4.25
C ILE A 39 29.68 6.47 4.79
N ASP A 40 29.21 6.27 6.03
CA ASP A 40 28.21 7.15 6.66
C ASP A 40 28.75 8.56 6.89
N ASP A 41 30.08 8.72 7.01
CA ASP A 41 30.70 10.03 7.14
C ASP A 41 30.60 10.89 5.88
N LEU A 42 30.28 10.30 4.72
CA LEU A 42 30.00 11.07 3.50
C LEU A 42 28.75 11.96 3.65
N ASN A 43 27.87 11.66 4.60
CA ASN A 43 26.77 12.54 4.98
C ASN A 43 27.27 13.96 5.37
N LYS A 44 28.52 14.12 5.83
CA LYS A 44 29.11 15.44 6.10
C LYS A 44 29.18 16.34 4.85
N LEU A 45 29.19 15.79 3.63
CA LEU A 45 29.22 16.58 2.38
C LEU A 45 27.99 17.45 2.14
N PHE A 46 26.86 17.12 2.78
CA PHE A 46 25.64 17.94 2.76
C PHE A 46 25.75 19.19 3.63
N ASN A 47 26.67 19.18 4.61
CA ASN A 47 27.00 20.36 5.39
C ASN A 47 27.94 21.27 4.58
N PRO A 48 27.62 22.57 4.41
CA PRO A 48 28.42 23.49 3.60
C PRO A 48 29.85 23.71 4.13
N ASN A 49 30.15 23.31 5.38
CA ASN A 49 31.49 23.40 5.94
C ASN A 49 32.44 22.29 5.47
N TYR A 50 31.94 21.21 4.85
CA TYR A 50 32.77 20.19 4.20
C TYR A 50 32.70 20.42 2.71
N HIS A 51 33.84 20.64 2.07
CA HIS A 51 33.90 21.21 0.74
C HIS A 51 34.18 20.15 -0.33
N LEU A 52 35.08 19.22 -0.06
CA LEU A 52 35.53 18.21 -1.04
C LEU A 52 35.52 16.81 -0.46
N LEU A 53 35.36 15.83 -1.35
CA LEU A 53 35.62 14.42 -1.11
C LEU A 53 36.89 14.01 -1.86
N VAL A 54 37.85 13.41 -1.16
CA VAL A 54 39.00 12.77 -1.77
C VAL A 54 38.97 11.30 -1.39
N THR A 55 39.02 10.40 -2.37
CA THR A 55 39.20 8.97 -2.10
C THR A 55 40.67 8.58 -2.26
N TYR A 56 41.16 7.67 -1.42
CA TYR A 56 42.56 7.21 -1.46
C TYR A 56 42.66 5.68 -1.53
N GLY A 57 43.31 5.15 -2.56
CA GLY A 57 43.47 3.71 -2.79
C GLY A 57 44.04 3.41 -4.17
N ASP A 58 43.91 2.16 -4.64
CA ASP A 58 44.58 1.75 -5.88
C ASP A 58 43.92 2.34 -7.13
N SER A 59 42.59 2.53 -7.11
CA SER A 59 41.84 3.05 -8.25
C SER A 59 40.55 3.79 -7.86
N TYR A 60 40.02 4.58 -8.79
CA TYR A 60 38.72 5.24 -8.65
C TYR A 60 37.56 4.24 -8.56
N ASP A 61 37.59 3.19 -9.40
CA ASP A 61 36.53 2.18 -9.54
C ASP A 61 36.29 1.39 -8.25
N GLU A 62 37.33 1.23 -7.44
CA GLU A 62 37.26 0.64 -6.10
C GLU A 62 36.27 1.37 -5.16
N TYR A 63 36.06 2.67 -5.39
CA TYR A 63 35.18 3.53 -4.60
C TYR A 63 33.87 3.87 -5.31
N TYR A 64 33.84 3.85 -6.65
CA TYR A 64 32.70 4.32 -7.43
C TYR A 64 31.38 3.66 -7.00
N ASN A 65 31.33 2.33 -7.04
CA ASN A 65 30.11 1.58 -6.77
C ASN A 65 29.60 1.72 -5.32
N SER A 66 30.48 1.98 -4.35
CA SER A 66 30.08 2.15 -2.94
C SER A 66 29.59 3.56 -2.61
N ILE A 67 29.95 4.55 -3.44
CA ILE A 67 29.68 5.97 -3.20
C ILE A 67 28.57 6.52 -4.10
N ALA A 68 28.49 6.07 -5.36
CA ALA A 68 27.64 6.68 -6.39
C ALA A 68 26.16 6.79 -5.96
N ASP A 69 25.63 5.77 -5.28
CA ASP A 69 24.23 5.77 -4.81
C ASP A 69 24.03 6.45 -3.44
N LYS A 70 25.11 6.90 -2.79
CA LYS A 70 25.08 7.52 -1.44
C LYS A 70 25.17 9.03 -1.49
N ILE A 71 25.73 9.58 -2.56
CA ILE A 71 25.86 11.02 -2.75
C ILE A 71 25.18 11.44 -4.05
N PRO A 72 24.55 12.61 -4.10
CA PRO A 72 23.93 13.03 -5.34
C PRO A 72 24.95 13.42 -6.41
N GLU A 73 24.54 13.34 -7.67
CA GLU A 73 25.38 13.65 -8.84
C GLU A 73 26.05 15.03 -8.76
N ARG A 74 25.39 16.04 -8.16
CA ARG A 74 25.97 17.39 -7.97
C ARG A 74 27.28 17.39 -7.17
N PHE A 75 27.56 16.34 -6.38
CA PHE A 75 28.80 16.20 -5.62
C PHE A 75 29.95 15.56 -6.43
N SER A 76 29.70 15.00 -7.61
CA SER A 76 30.74 14.43 -8.48
C SER A 76 31.87 15.43 -8.78
N ARG A 77 31.53 16.70 -9.03
CA ARG A 77 32.50 17.78 -9.30
C ARG A 77 33.33 18.19 -8.09
N ARG A 78 32.94 17.74 -6.89
CA ARG A 78 33.62 17.97 -5.60
C ARG A 78 34.45 16.75 -5.18
N TRP A 79 34.50 15.73 -6.02
CA TRP A 79 35.13 14.46 -5.73
C TRP A 79 36.23 14.15 -6.74
N PHE A 80 37.41 13.80 -6.24
CA PHE A 80 38.48 13.19 -7.03
C PHE A 80 39.22 12.10 -6.23
N HIS A 81 40.00 11.28 -6.95
CA HIS A 81 40.72 10.15 -6.38
C HIS A 81 42.24 10.35 -6.45
N LYS A 82 42.97 9.81 -5.45
CA LYS A 82 44.43 9.80 -5.42
C LYS A 82 44.93 8.41 -5.02
N ASN A 83 45.86 7.87 -5.78
CA ASN A 83 46.63 6.67 -5.42
C ASN A 83 48.00 6.99 -4.79
N ASP A 84 48.46 8.24 -4.94
CA ASP A 84 49.67 8.75 -4.31
C ASP A 84 49.47 10.23 -3.93
N ILE A 85 49.85 10.58 -2.70
CA ILE A 85 49.83 11.96 -2.18
C ILE A 85 51.21 12.42 -1.67
N SER A 86 52.27 11.65 -1.96
CA SER A 86 53.64 11.95 -1.54
C SER A 86 54.11 13.34 -2.00
N ASN A 87 53.67 13.78 -3.19
CA ASN A 87 53.84 15.15 -3.67
C ASN A 87 52.79 16.09 -3.06
N ILE A 88 53.13 16.68 -1.91
CA ILE A 88 52.25 17.60 -1.17
C ILE A 88 51.89 18.84 -1.98
N ALA A 89 52.83 19.36 -2.81
CA ALA A 89 52.57 20.54 -3.63
C ALA A 89 51.49 20.27 -4.68
N GLU A 90 51.55 19.10 -5.33
CA GLU A 90 50.53 18.64 -6.27
C GLU A 90 49.20 18.37 -5.55
N PHE A 91 49.21 17.69 -4.40
CA PHE A 91 48.00 17.45 -3.62
C PHE A 91 47.30 18.76 -3.22
N ASN A 92 48.06 19.74 -2.70
CA ASN A 92 47.57 21.08 -2.38
C ASN A 92 47.00 21.79 -3.62
N HIS A 93 47.67 21.69 -4.76
CA HIS A 93 47.18 22.26 -6.02
C HIS A 93 45.83 21.64 -6.41
N ASN A 94 45.73 20.31 -6.43
CA ASN A 94 44.51 19.59 -6.83
C ASN A 94 43.33 19.91 -5.90
N VAL A 95 43.56 19.91 -4.59
CA VAL A 95 42.55 20.29 -3.58
C VAL A 95 42.07 21.73 -3.79
N ASN A 96 42.98 22.70 -3.89
CA ASN A 96 42.61 24.11 -4.04
C ASN A 96 41.96 24.42 -5.38
N TYR A 97 42.44 23.79 -6.46
CA TYR A 97 41.85 23.89 -7.79
C TYR A 97 40.43 23.35 -7.79
N CYS A 98 40.20 22.12 -7.31
CA CYS A 98 38.87 21.49 -7.25
C CYS A 98 37.89 22.31 -6.39
N TYR A 99 38.36 22.84 -5.26
CA TYR A 99 37.54 23.71 -4.42
C TYR A 99 37.14 24.99 -5.15
N THR A 100 38.11 25.70 -5.72
CA THR A 100 37.87 26.98 -6.39
C THR A 100 37.00 26.79 -7.64
N SER A 101 37.26 25.75 -8.44
CA SER A 101 36.46 25.41 -9.62
C SER A 101 35.01 25.06 -9.27
N THR A 102 34.78 24.44 -8.11
CA THR A 102 33.43 24.18 -7.61
C THR A 102 32.71 25.48 -7.24
N VAL A 103 33.38 26.39 -6.54
CA VAL A 103 32.77 27.63 -6.02
C VAL A 103 32.38 28.61 -7.14
N ILE A 104 33.12 28.63 -8.25
CA ILE A 104 32.81 29.50 -9.39
C ILE A 104 31.69 28.98 -10.30
N ASN A 105 31.24 27.74 -10.12
CA ASN A 105 30.14 27.18 -10.92
C ASN A 105 28.82 27.89 -10.64
N SER A 106 27.87 27.77 -11.58
CA SER A 106 26.52 28.26 -11.35
C SER A 106 25.91 27.61 -10.10
N ARG A 107 25.17 28.42 -9.32
CA ARG A 107 24.58 27.95 -8.05
C ARG A 107 23.58 26.82 -8.25
N GLU A 108 22.98 26.71 -9.43
CA GLU A 108 22.09 25.60 -9.77
C GLU A 108 22.81 24.25 -9.79
N ASN A 109 24.10 24.24 -10.14
CA ASN A 109 24.93 23.03 -10.14
C ASN A 109 25.47 22.64 -8.75
N THR A 110 25.32 23.51 -7.74
CA THR A 110 25.91 23.32 -6.40
C THR A 110 24.87 23.30 -5.28
N ARG A 111 23.61 23.60 -5.60
CA ARG A 111 22.47 23.57 -4.68
C ARG A 111 21.61 22.32 -4.89
N PRO A 112 20.74 21.99 -3.93
CA PRO A 112 19.82 20.89 -4.11
C PRO A 112 18.82 21.10 -5.23
N ILE A 113 18.34 19.99 -5.80
CA ILE A 113 17.20 19.97 -6.71
C ILE A 113 15.95 20.33 -5.92
N PHE A 114 15.68 19.69 -4.77
CA PHE A 114 14.52 19.98 -3.93
C PHE A 114 14.89 20.63 -2.60
N SER A 115 14.12 21.65 -2.22
CA SER A 115 13.91 21.97 -0.81
C SER A 115 12.53 21.51 -0.42
N ILE A 116 12.48 20.64 0.57
CA ILE A 116 11.25 20.32 1.30
C ILE A 116 11.20 21.29 2.46
N PHE A 117 10.08 21.98 2.67
CA PHE A 117 9.92 22.85 3.82
C PHE A 117 8.76 22.41 4.69
N THR A 118 8.96 22.55 6.00
CA THR A 118 7.99 22.17 7.02
C THR A 118 7.96 23.23 8.11
N THR A 119 6.75 23.68 8.47
CA THR A 119 6.53 24.53 9.64
C THR A 119 5.97 23.67 10.76
N CYS A 120 6.64 23.66 11.91
CA CYS A 120 6.27 22.82 13.05
C CYS A 120 5.66 23.63 14.19
N PHE A 121 4.65 23.05 14.84
CA PHE A 121 4.12 23.53 16.11
C PHE A 121 3.75 22.34 16.98
N LYS A 122 4.50 22.12 18.07
CA LYS A 122 4.29 20.99 19.00
C LYS A 122 4.24 19.62 18.30
N SER A 123 5.10 19.42 17.30
CA SER A 123 5.11 18.23 16.45
C SER A 123 5.59 16.98 17.17
N TYR A 124 6.57 17.10 18.07
CA TYR A 124 7.17 15.98 18.83
C TYR A 124 7.34 14.72 17.96
N ASN A 125 6.81 13.57 18.36
CA ASN A 125 7.04 12.29 17.69
C ASN A 125 6.44 12.21 16.26
N TYR A 126 5.49 13.07 15.90
CA TYR A 126 4.89 13.04 14.56
C TYR A 126 5.89 13.39 13.45
N ILE A 127 6.90 14.20 13.76
CA ILE A 127 7.96 14.58 12.82
C ILE A 127 8.77 13.39 12.29
N ASN A 128 8.81 12.28 13.03
CA ASN A 128 9.50 11.08 12.59
C ASN A 128 8.81 10.44 11.37
N THR A 129 7.48 10.54 11.26
CA THR A 129 6.74 10.05 10.09
C THR A 129 7.18 10.80 8.83
N ALA A 130 7.22 12.14 8.92
CA ALA A 130 7.71 12.99 7.84
C ALA A 130 9.17 12.68 7.51
N PHE A 131 10.05 12.64 8.52
CA PHE A 131 11.48 12.40 8.33
C PHE A 131 11.78 11.06 7.65
N GLU A 132 11.15 9.97 8.10
CA GLU A 132 11.37 8.64 7.53
C GLU A 132 10.81 8.52 6.11
N SER A 133 9.74 9.25 5.77
CA SER A 133 9.23 9.29 4.39
C SER A 133 10.16 10.06 3.43
N ILE A 134 10.74 11.18 3.89
CA ILE A 134 11.69 11.99 3.13
C ILE A 134 12.98 11.21 2.85
N LYS A 135 13.48 10.46 3.85
CA LYS A 135 14.65 9.59 3.68
C LYS A 135 14.47 8.48 2.66
N LYS A 136 13.23 8.05 2.41
CA LYS A 136 12.88 6.97 1.46
C LYS A 136 12.65 7.47 0.03
N GLN A 137 12.80 8.76 -0.24
CA GLN A 137 12.67 9.30 -1.60
C GLN A 137 13.73 8.70 -2.53
N SER A 138 13.30 8.27 -3.72
CA SER A 138 14.19 7.70 -4.75
C SER A 138 15.19 8.73 -5.29
N LEU A 139 14.76 9.99 -5.44
CA LEU A 139 15.65 11.11 -5.70
C LEU A 139 16.29 11.56 -4.39
N ILE A 140 17.60 11.32 -4.22
CA ILE A 140 18.35 11.61 -2.98
C ILE A 140 18.81 13.08 -2.84
N ASP A 141 18.69 13.86 -3.93
CA ASP A 141 19.17 15.24 -4.06
C ASP A 141 18.22 16.30 -3.45
N TRP A 142 18.07 16.26 -2.15
CA TRP A 142 17.17 17.18 -1.43
C TRP A 142 17.83 17.80 -0.19
N GLU A 143 17.19 18.85 0.32
CA GLU A 143 17.36 19.35 1.68
C GLU A 143 15.98 19.47 2.35
N TRP A 144 15.95 19.35 3.68
CA TRP A 144 14.73 19.55 4.47
C TRP A 144 14.89 20.74 5.40
N VAL A 145 14.11 21.79 5.17
CA VAL A 145 14.13 23.03 5.94
C VAL A 145 12.96 23.05 6.91
N ILE A 146 13.26 23.06 8.20
CA ILE A 146 12.25 23.01 9.25
C ILE A 146 12.27 24.34 10.00
N MET A 147 11.11 24.98 10.12
CA MET A 147 10.90 26.15 10.97
C MET A 147 10.03 25.78 12.17
N ASP A 148 10.63 25.77 13.35
CA ASP A 148 9.93 25.53 14.61
C ASP A 148 9.30 26.83 15.14
N ASP A 149 7.97 26.90 15.12
CA ASP A 149 7.16 27.99 15.67
C ASP A 149 6.70 27.68 17.11
N THR A 150 7.17 26.59 17.72
CA THR A 150 6.84 26.20 19.10
C THR A 150 7.58 27.12 20.09
N PRO A 151 6.86 27.79 21.02
CA PRO A 151 7.48 28.67 22.02
C PRO A 151 8.54 27.96 22.86
N GLU A 152 8.27 26.74 23.30
CA GLU A 152 9.10 26.01 24.26
C GLU A 152 10.44 25.56 23.65
N ASP A 153 11.57 25.86 24.31
CA ASP A 153 12.91 25.42 23.86
C ASP A 153 13.08 23.91 23.88
N ALA A 154 12.38 23.21 24.78
CA ALA A 154 12.42 21.76 24.88
C ALA A 154 12.03 21.07 23.56
N HIS A 155 11.10 21.65 22.80
CA HIS A 155 10.70 21.13 21.50
C HIS A 155 11.83 21.26 20.46
N PHE A 156 12.50 22.42 20.42
CA PHE A 156 13.63 22.62 19.52
C PHE A 156 14.82 21.71 19.85
N VAL A 157 15.11 21.51 21.15
CA VAL A 157 16.14 20.56 21.62
C VAL A 157 15.78 19.13 21.23
N PHE A 158 14.50 18.75 21.36
CA PHE A 158 13.99 17.46 20.89
C PHE A 158 14.24 17.29 19.38
N LEU A 159 13.78 18.22 18.56
CA LEU A 159 13.96 18.18 17.09
C LEU A 159 15.45 18.11 16.71
N LYS A 160 16.31 18.90 17.36
CA LYS A 160 17.75 18.87 17.12
C LYS A 160 18.35 17.50 17.41
N THR A 161 17.87 16.81 18.44
CA THR A 161 18.38 15.50 18.84
C THR A 161 17.98 14.41 17.85
N ILE A 162 16.69 14.33 17.51
CA ILE A 162 16.16 13.26 16.66
C ILE A 162 16.56 13.41 15.17
N LEU A 163 16.83 14.64 14.72
CA LEU A 163 17.19 14.93 13.33
C LEU A 163 18.71 15.10 13.11
N ALA A 164 19.53 14.98 14.16
CA ALA A 164 20.98 15.23 14.09
C ALA A 164 21.75 14.33 13.12
N SER A 165 21.19 13.17 12.77
CA SER A 165 21.88 12.14 11.99
C SER A 165 21.99 12.46 10.50
N ASP A 166 21.19 13.39 9.97
CA ASP A 166 21.14 13.67 8.52
C ASP A 166 21.45 15.15 8.24
N ASN A 167 22.60 15.42 7.61
CA ASN A 167 23.07 16.78 7.35
C ASN A 167 22.31 17.47 6.22
N ARG A 168 21.37 16.79 5.55
CA ARG A 168 20.42 17.42 4.63
C ARG A 168 19.33 18.20 5.39
N VAL A 169 19.15 17.92 6.68
CA VAL A 169 18.17 18.60 7.53
C VAL A 169 18.73 19.90 8.08
N ARG A 170 17.98 20.98 7.90
CA ARG A 170 18.31 22.33 8.38
C ARG A 170 17.17 22.82 9.26
N LEU A 171 17.43 22.82 10.56
CA LEU A 171 16.47 23.16 11.59
C LEU A 171 16.68 24.60 12.08
N TYR A 172 15.60 25.37 12.10
CA TYR A 172 15.55 26.77 12.55
C TYR A 172 14.48 26.94 13.62
N LYS A 173 14.75 27.82 14.61
CA LYS A 173 13.76 28.24 15.61
C LYS A 173 13.43 29.70 15.37
N ARG A 174 12.17 30.06 15.52
CA ARG A 174 11.77 31.47 15.55
C ARG A 174 12.01 32.06 16.92
N ASP A 175 12.25 33.37 16.94
CA ASP A 175 12.37 34.16 18.17
C ASP A 175 11.07 34.11 19.00
N LYS A 176 9.93 34.13 18.33
CA LYS A 176 8.59 34.04 18.94
C LYS A 176 7.60 33.35 18.02
N ASN A 177 6.59 32.73 18.62
CA ASN A 177 5.43 32.24 17.89
C ASN A 177 4.70 33.41 17.22
N SER A 178 4.40 33.31 15.91
CA SER A 178 3.67 34.41 15.24
C SER A 178 2.16 34.27 15.24
N GLY A 179 1.63 33.07 15.54
CA GLY A 179 0.22 32.75 15.33
C GLY A 179 -0.24 32.84 13.87
N ASN A 180 0.65 33.05 12.91
CA ASN A 180 0.34 33.25 11.49
C ASN A 180 1.12 32.27 10.62
N ILE A 181 0.40 31.28 10.06
CA ILE A 181 1.04 30.19 9.33
C ILE A 181 1.66 30.66 8.01
N GLY A 182 1.01 31.56 7.27
CA GLY A 182 1.53 32.10 6.01
C GLY A 182 2.86 32.83 6.22
N ASN A 183 2.98 33.62 7.30
CA ASN A 183 4.25 34.27 7.65
C ASN A 183 5.36 33.25 8.00
N VAL A 184 5.03 32.19 8.75
CA VAL A 184 6.00 31.13 9.09
C VAL A 184 6.47 30.40 7.83
N LYS A 185 5.54 30.12 6.89
CA LYS A 185 5.86 29.51 5.59
C LYS A 185 6.80 30.40 4.77
N ASN A 186 6.57 31.72 4.71
CA ASN A 186 7.46 32.64 4.00
C ASN A 186 8.88 32.65 4.57
N GLU A 187 9.03 32.64 5.90
CA GLU A 187 10.34 32.53 6.53
C GLU A 187 11.03 31.20 6.18
N ALA A 188 10.31 30.08 6.22
CA ALA A 188 10.84 28.77 5.83
C ALA A 188 11.27 28.74 4.35
N ILE A 189 10.43 29.24 3.44
CA ILE A 189 10.70 29.32 2.00
C ILE A 189 11.92 30.19 1.71
N SER A 190 12.12 31.30 2.43
CA SER A 190 13.27 32.18 2.26
C SER A 190 14.61 31.49 2.55
N LEU A 191 14.58 30.42 3.36
CA LEU A 191 15.76 29.62 3.72
C LEU A 191 16.03 28.49 2.72
N CYS A 192 15.08 28.15 1.86
CA CYS A 192 15.20 27.10 0.85
C CYS A 192 16.18 27.47 -0.28
N ARG A 193 17.00 26.51 -0.71
CA ARG A 193 18.03 26.66 -1.77
C ARG A 193 17.74 25.80 -2.99
N GLY A 194 16.73 24.95 -2.92
CA GLY A 194 16.31 23.99 -3.94
C GLY A 194 15.76 24.65 -5.19
N LYS A 195 15.98 24.06 -6.36
CA LYS A 195 15.33 24.49 -7.62
C LYS A 195 13.80 24.40 -7.53
N TYR A 196 13.32 23.33 -6.89
CA TYR A 196 11.92 23.05 -6.64
C TYR A 196 11.63 23.08 -5.13
N ILE A 197 10.43 23.53 -4.76
CA ILE A 197 9.98 23.69 -3.39
C ILE A 197 8.77 22.80 -3.15
N LEU A 198 8.87 21.87 -2.20
CA LEU A 198 7.76 21.02 -1.75
C LEU A 198 7.29 21.49 -0.37
N GLU A 199 6.00 21.77 -0.25
CA GLU A 199 5.34 22.00 1.04
C GLU A 199 4.95 20.67 1.70
N MET A 200 5.48 20.44 2.90
CA MET A 200 5.32 19.21 3.66
C MET A 200 4.88 19.49 5.09
N ASP A 201 3.74 18.95 5.51
CA ASP A 201 3.29 19.06 6.89
C ASP A 201 4.13 18.16 7.81
N HIS A 202 4.26 18.58 9.06
CA HIS A 202 5.21 17.98 10.02
C HIS A 202 4.79 16.60 10.51
N ASP A 203 3.59 16.16 10.17
CA ASP A 203 2.95 14.97 10.72
C ASP A 203 2.44 14.01 9.63
N ASP A 204 2.80 14.26 8.37
CA ASP A 204 2.36 13.51 7.20
C ASP A 204 3.49 12.72 6.52
N GLU A 205 3.19 12.03 5.43
CA GLU A 205 4.14 11.24 4.64
C GLU A 205 4.03 11.53 3.13
N ILE A 206 5.18 11.61 2.44
CA ILE A 206 5.25 11.54 0.97
C ILE A 206 5.62 10.15 0.49
N LEU A 207 5.02 9.70 -0.62
CA LEU A 207 5.35 8.40 -1.23
C LEU A 207 6.75 8.41 -1.88
N PRO A 208 7.44 7.26 -1.99
CA PRO A 208 8.85 7.19 -2.37
C PRO A 208 9.24 7.87 -3.70
N ASP A 209 8.31 7.97 -4.65
CA ASP A 209 8.56 8.53 -5.98
C ASP A 209 8.21 10.01 -6.10
N CYS A 210 7.72 10.67 -5.05
CA CYS A 210 7.17 12.02 -5.11
C CYS A 210 8.14 13.05 -5.69
N LEU A 211 9.39 13.07 -5.21
CA LEU A 211 10.40 13.98 -5.74
C LEU A 211 10.84 13.62 -7.16
N GLN A 212 10.97 12.32 -7.47
CA GLN A 212 11.43 11.86 -8.77
C GLN A 212 10.38 12.12 -9.87
N ASP A 213 9.11 11.83 -9.57
CA ASP A 213 8.00 12.10 -10.48
C ASP A 213 7.90 13.62 -10.74
N ALA A 214 7.92 14.45 -9.69
CA ALA A 214 7.89 15.90 -9.86
C ALA A 214 9.09 16.45 -10.66
N TYR A 215 10.29 15.89 -10.45
CA TYR A 215 11.49 16.25 -11.21
C TYR A 215 11.32 15.99 -12.70
N ASN A 216 10.83 14.81 -13.06
CA ASN A 216 10.58 14.42 -14.45
C ASN A 216 9.54 15.36 -15.10
N ILE A 217 8.50 15.73 -14.36
CA ILE A 217 7.46 16.65 -14.83
C ILE A 217 8.05 18.04 -15.11
N PHE A 218 8.76 18.63 -14.16
CA PHE A 218 9.34 19.97 -14.36
C PHE A 218 10.39 20.03 -15.47
N ASN A 219 11.06 18.91 -15.76
CA ASN A 219 12.03 18.80 -16.85
C ASN A 219 11.39 18.52 -18.21
N SER A 220 10.12 18.13 -18.25
CA SER A 220 9.43 17.92 -19.53
C SER A 220 9.03 19.23 -20.22
N ASP A 221 8.86 20.31 -19.45
CA ASP A 221 8.53 21.64 -19.95
C ASP A 221 8.98 22.74 -18.96
N GLU A 222 9.80 23.66 -19.45
CA GLU A 222 10.34 24.78 -18.66
C GLU A 222 9.26 25.78 -18.21
N GLU A 223 8.10 25.83 -18.85
CA GLU A 223 6.98 26.71 -18.49
C GLU A 223 6.13 26.17 -17.34
N ILE A 224 6.30 24.91 -16.93
CA ILE A 224 5.60 24.33 -15.77
C ILE A 224 6.10 25.01 -14.49
N GLY A 225 5.23 25.76 -13.82
CA GLY A 225 5.56 26.44 -12.57
C GLY A 225 5.07 25.72 -11.31
N PHE A 226 4.09 24.82 -11.46
CA PHE A 226 3.42 24.16 -10.35
C PHE A 226 3.00 22.73 -10.69
N VAL A 227 3.28 21.81 -9.78
CA VAL A 227 2.91 20.40 -9.82
C VAL A 227 2.15 20.04 -8.55
N TYR A 228 1.04 19.33 -8.69
CA TYR A 228 0.31 18.75 -7.57
C TYR A 228 -0.07 17.29 -7.84
N GLY A 229 -0.44 16.54 -6.81
CA GLY A 229 -0.79 15.12 -6.91
C GLY A 229 -2.09 14.74 -6.22
N ASP A 230 -2.37 13.43 -6.22
CA ASP A 230 -3.47 12.86 -5.44
C ASP A 230 -3.03 12.53 -4.01
N THR A 231 -3.97 12.58 -3.08
CA THR A 231 -3.71 12.44 -1.63
C THR A 231 -4.42 11.20 -1.08
N ILE A 232 -3.84 10.52 -0.13
CA ILE A 232 -4.49 9.46 0.65
C ILE A 232 -4.80 10.04 2.02
N HIS A 233 -5.98 9.77 2.56
CA HIS A 233 -6.33 10.15 3.94
C HIS A 233 -6.43 8.89 4.80
N LEU A 234 -5.65 8.83 5.87
CA LEU A 234 -5.66 7.70 6.81
C LEU A 234 -5.78 8.21 8.25
N HIS A 235 -6.32 7.39 9.14
CA HIS A 235 -6.10 7.57 10.58
C HIS A 235 -4.70 7.08 10.97
N ARG A 236 -4.25 7.48 12.16
CA ARG A 236 -2.91 7.10 12.67
C ARG A 236 -2.75 5.59 12.88
N ASP A 237 -3.84 4.88 13.14
CA ASP A 237 -3.87 3.41 13.20
C ASP A 237 -3.79 2.73 11.82
N GLY A 238 -3.80 3.52 10.74
CA GLY A 238 -3.74 3.08 9.36
C GLY A 238 -5.09 2.69 8.76
N THR A 239 -6.20 2.98 9.43
CA THR A 239 -7.54 2.81 8.86
C THR A 239 -7.86 3.92 7.84
N ASN A 240 -8.71 3.59 6.87
CA ASN A 240 -9.09 4.48 5.79
C ASN A 240 -9.97 5.65 6.28
N PHE A 241 -9.75 6.83 5.72
CA PHE A 241 -10.66 7.96 5.84
C PHE A 241 -11.11 8.44 4.45
N ASN A 242 -12.38 8.80 4.30
CA ASN A 242 -12.89 9.48 3.12
C ASN A 242 -14.02 10.47 3.48
N TYR A 243 -14.25 11.44 2.61
CA TYR A 243 -15.32 12.44 2.74
C TYR A 243 -16.62 12.02 2.02
N GLY A 244 -16.71 10.77 1.56
CA GLY A 244 -17.80 10.23 0.75
C GLY A 244 -17.64 10.44 -0.75
N ASP A 245 -18.46 9.73 -1.53
CA ASP A 245 -18.60 9.92 -2.97
C ASP A 245 -19.29 11.27 -3.21
N PHE A 246 -18.76 12.10 -4.11
CA PHE A 246 -19.26 13.45 -4.45
C PHE A 246 -18.78 14.58 -3.53
N ILE A 247 -17.53 14.97 -3.76
CA ILE A 247 -16.92 16.13 -3.12
C ILE A 247 -16.50 17.17 -4.16
N CYS A 248 -16.08 18.33 -3.67
CA CYS A 248 -15.49 19.36 -4.50
C CYS A 248 -16.40 19.82 -5.65
N LYS A 249 -17.66 20.08 -5.33
CA LYS A 249 -18.70 20.48 -6.30
C LYS A 249 -18.89 19.47 -7.45
N GLY A 250 -18.60 18.19 -7.19
CA GLY A 250 -18.75 17.09 -8.14
C GLY A 250 -17.55 16.88 -9.06
N TYR A 251 -16.43 17.56 -8.82
CA TYR A 251 -15.17 17.40 -9.57
C TYR A 251 -14.16 16.49 -8.85
N GLY A 252 -14.35 16.25 -7.56
CA GLY A 252 -13.53 15.33 -6.76
C GLY A 252 -14.21 13.98 -6.60
N GLY A 253 -13.40 12.96 -6.32
CA GLY A 253 -13.87 11.62 -6.03
C GLY A 253 -12.73 10.77 -5.50
N TYR A 254 -12.95 9.46 -5.47
CA TYR A 254 -11.95 8.51 -5.02
C TYR A 254 -11.73 7.43 -6.08
N TYR A 255 -10.55 6.83 -6.01
CA TYR A 255 -10.27 5.50 -6.51
C TYR A 255 -9.54 4.74 -5.40
N MET A 256 -9.48 3.42 -5.49
CA MET A 256 -8.74 2.59 -4.54
C MET A 256 -7.50 2.01 -5.21
N GLU A 257 -6.40 2.00 -4.46
CA GLU A 257 -5.10 1.50 -4.87
C GLU A 257 -4.45 0.74 -3.72
N LYS A 258 -3.67 -0.29 -4.03
CA LYS A 258 -2.96 -1.06 -3.03
C LYS A 258 -1.62 -0.39 -2.72
N ILE A 259 -1.56 0.30 -1.58
CA ILE A 259 -0.36 1.01 -1.09
C ILE A 259 0.16 0.31 0.16
N LYS A 260 1.45 -0.06 0.17
CA LYS A 260 2.08 -0.81 1.28
C LYS A 260 1.31 -2.09 1.68
N GLY A 261 0.77 -2.79 0.68
CA GLY A 261 0.02 -4.03 0.86
C GLY A 261 -1.42 -3.85 1.37
N LYS A 262 -1.93 -2.63 1.48
CA LYS A 262 -3.30 -2.32 1.93
C LYS A 262 -4.06 -1.54 0.86
N TRP A 263 -5.34 -1.87 0.69
CA TRP A 263 -6.25 -1.07 -0.13
C TRP A 263 -6.60 0.24 0.57
N VAL A 264 -6.27 1.35 -0.06
CA VAL A 264 -6.51 2.69 0.48
C VAL A 264 -7.37 3.52 -0.47
N TYR A 265 -8.21 4.39 0.09
CA TYR A 265 -8.90 5.41 -0.69
C TYR A 265 -7.90 6.50 -1.09
N VAL A 266 -7.67 6.64 -2.39
CA VAL A 266 -6.93 7.75 -2.95
C VAL A 266 -7.92 8.83 -3.37
N TYR A 267 -7.83 9.99 -2.74
CA TYR A 267 -8.55 11.18 -3.14
C TYR A 267 -8.02 11.68 -4.47
N ASN A 268 -8.86 11.57 -5.51
CA ASN A 268 -8.56 12.12 -6.82
C ASN A 268 -8.75 13.65 -6.76
N THR A 269 -7.63 14.35 -6.68
CA THR A 269 -7.60 15.81 -6.59
C THR A 269 -8.21 16.41 -7.87
N PRO A 270 -9.18 17.32 -7.76
CA PRO A 270 -9.88 17.89 -8.92
C PRO A 270 -8.94 18.51 -9.96
N ASN A 271 -9.39 18.47 -11.21
CA ASN A 271 -8.81 19.31 -12.25
C ASN A 271 -9.20 20.78 -12.03
N ILE A 272 -8.37 21.68 -12.53
CA ILE A 272 -8.49 23.11 -12.30
C ILE A 272 -9.36 23.76 -13.39
N ASN A 273 -10.45 24.39 -12.96
CA ASN A 273 -11.28 25.30 -13.74
C ASN A 273 -11.87 26.38 -12.83
N ASN A 274 -12.69 27.27 -13.39
CA ASN A 274 -13.33 28.34 -12.64
C ASN A 274 -14.21 27.80 -11.50
N ILE A 275 -14.87 26.65 -11.66
CA ILE A 275 -15.72 26.08 -10.59
C ILE A 275 -14.87 25.50 -9.45
N THR A 276 -13.80 24.77 -9.74
CA THR A 276 -12.93 24.20 -8.69
C THR A 276 -12.10 25.29 -8.00
N LEU A 277 -11.73 26.37 -8.70
CA LEU A 277 -11.10 27.54 -8.08
C LEU A 277 -12.04 28.37 -7.19
N SER A 278 -13.36 28.15 -7.27
CA SER A 278 -14.34 28.90 -6.48
C SER A 278 -14.43 28.48 -5.00
N HIS A 279 -13.71 27.44 -4.57
CA HIS A 279 -13.80 26.96 -3.19
C HIS A 279 -12.56 26.19 -2.73
N LEU A 280 -12.08 26.49 -1.52
CA LEU A 280 -10.85 25.92 -0.94
C LEU A 280 -10.77 24.39 -1.01
N VAL A 281 -11.81 23.66 -0.58
CA VAL A 281 -11.79 22.18 -0.61
C VAL A 281 -11.61 21.57 -2.00
N CYS A 282 -11.86 22.33 -3.07
CA CYS A 282 -11.72 21.86 -4.45
C CYS A 282 -10.31 22.09 -5.02
N LEU A 283 -9.46 22.82 -4.30
CA LEU A 283 -8.11 23.12 -4.72
C LEU A 283 -7.17 21.93 -4.50
N PRO A 284 -6.00 21.93 -5.15
CA PRO A 284 -4.91 21.04 -4.81
C PRO A 284 -4.61 21.06 -3.31
N ASN A 285 -4.81 19.90 -2.68
CA ASN A 285 -4.29 19.63 -1.34
C ASN A 285 -2.79 19.28 -1.46
N HIS A 286 -2.27 18.32 -0.71
CA HIS A 286 -0.87 17.89 -0.82
C HIS A 286 -0.66 16.71 -1.80
N PRO A 287 0.53 16.57 -2.41
CA PRO A 287 1.68 17.47 -2.30
C PRO A 287 1.53 18.68 -3.23
N ARG A 288 2.08 19.83 -2.79
CA ARG A 288 2.15 21.07 -3.57
C ARG A 288 3.60 21.41 -3.84
N ILE A 289 3.97 21.47 -5.12
CA ILE A 289 5.37 21.61 -5.53
C ILE A 289 5.48 22.74 -6.54
N TRP A 290 6.29 23.75 -6.25
CA TRP A 290 6.55 24.86 -7.15
C TRP A 290 7.99 24.86 -7.67
N LYS A 291 8.20 25.41 -8.88
CA LYS A 291 9.50 26.00 -9.19
C LYS A 291 9.75 27.15 -8.21
N ARG A 292 10.92 27.19 -7.58
CA ARG A 292 11.24 28.25 -6.59
C ARG A 292 11.11 29.64 -7.21
N THR A 293 11.57 29.79 -8.46
CA THR A 293 11.47 31.05 -9.21
C THR A 293 10.02 31.47 -9.43
N THR A 294 9.13 30.54 -9.78
CA THR A 294 7.68 30.79 -9.88
C THR A 294 7.13 31.29 -8.55
N LEU A 295 7.40 30.60 -7.44
CA LEU A 295 6.87 31.01 -6.13
C LEU A 295 7.38 32.40 -5.70
N MET A 296 8.64 32.71 -6.02
CA MET A 296 9.23 34.05 -5.79
C MET A 296 8.61 35.13 -6.67
N GLU A 297 8.40 34.87 -7.96
CA GLU A 297 7.72 35.80 -8.88
C GLU A 297 6.27 36.05 -8.47
N LEU A 298 5.62 35.07 -7.85
CA LEU A 298 4.27 35.19 -7.31
C LEU A 298 4.22 35.82 -5.92
N GLU A 299 5.37 36.23 -5.36
CA GLU A 299 5.50 36.86 -4.04
C GLU A 299 5.06 35.99 -2.86
N SER A 300 5.10 34.65 -3.00
CA SER A 300 4.83 33.69 -1.93
C SER A 300 3.45 33.88 -1.24
N TYR A 301 3.27 33.32 -0.04
CA TYR A 301 2.03 33.40 0.75
C TYR A 301 1.80 34.81 1.29
N SER A 302 0.54 35.21 1.49
CA SER A 302 0.23 36.49 2.14
C SER A 302 0.43 36.41 3.66
N GLU A 303 1.30 37.26 4.23
CA GLU A 303 1.49 37.35 5.69
C GLU A 303 0.30 37.99 6.41
N PHE A 304 -0.64 38.59 5.68
CA PHE A 304 -1.84 39.21 6.25
C PHE A 304 -3.06 38.29 6.22
N LEU A 305 -2.90 37.05 5.75
CA LEU A 305 -3.97 36.08 5.59
C LEU A 305 -3.75 34.87 6.51
N PRO A 306 -4.19 34.91 7.79
CA PRO A 306 -3.92 33.86 8.77
C PRO A 306 -4.73 32.56 8.57
N ILE A 307 -5.70 32.58 7.65
CA ILE A 307 -6.58 31.47 7.29
C ILE A 307 -6.76 31.46 5.77
N CYS A 308 -6.88 30.28 5.16
CA CYS A 308 -7.00 30.14 3.71
C CYS A 308 -5.83 30.80 2.94
N ASP A 309 -4.62 30.80 3.52
CA ASP A 309 -3.39 31.28 2.87
C ASP A 309 -3.07 30.45 1.62
N ASP A 310 -3.31 29.14 1.71
CA ASP A 310 -3.21 28.18 0.61
C ASP A 310 -4.19 28.49 -0.53
N TYR A 311 -5.44 28.85 -0.21
CA TYR A 311 -6.44 29.25 -1.20
C TYR A 311 -5.90 30.34 -2.12
N GLU A 312 -5.36 31.39 -1.51
CA GLU A 312 -4.94 32.59 -2.20
C GLU A 312 -3.75 32.32 -3.13
N ILE A 313 -2.69 31.68 -2.63
CA ILE A 313 -1.48 31.41 -3.42
C ILE A 313 -1.76 30.42 -4.56
N ILE A 314 -2.66 29.46 -4.37
CA ILE A 314 -3.06 28.53 -5.43
C ILE A 314 -3.85 29.26 -6.51
N LEU A 315 -4.80 30.15 -6.15
CA LEU A 315 -5.52 30.96 -7.15
C LEU A 315 -4.55 31.81 -7.96
N ARG A 316 -3.61 32.48 -7.29
CA ARG A 316 -2.57 33.29 -7.91
C ARG A 316 -1.71 32.45 -8.86
N THR A 317 -1.34 31.24 -8.44
CA THR A 317 -0.58 30.27 -9.24
C THR A 317 -1.36 29.86 -10.49
N CYS A 318 -2.60 29.40 -10.34
CA CYS A 318 -3.44 28.93 -11.45
C CYS A 318 -3.86 30.05 -12.41
N CYS A 319 -3.86 31.32 -11.96
CA CYS A 319 -4.15 32.47 -12.81
C CYS A 319 -2.90 33.13 -13.42
N SER A 320 -1.71 32.61 -13.11
CA SER A 320 -0.44 33.15 -13.60
C SER A 320 -0.18 32.81 -15.08
N LYS A 321 1.05 33.09 -15.54
CA LYS A 321 1.55 32.70 -16.87
C LYS A 321 2.03 31.24 -16.94
N TYR A 322 2.23 30.59 -15.79
CA TYR A 322 2.86 29.28 -15.75
C TYR A 322 1.87 28.14 -15.99
N LYS A 323 2.36 27.06 -16.58
CA LYS A 323 1.60 25.82 -16.71
C LYS A 323 1.48 25.13 -15.36
N VAL A 324 0.31 24.54 -15.14
CA VAL A 324 0.00 23.73 -13.96
C VAL A 324 -0.20 22.29 -14.41
N VAL A 325 0.43 21.37 -13.70
CA VAL A 325 0.36 19.95 -14.01
C VAL A 325 -0.09 19.15 -12.79
N LYS A 326 -1.05 18.27 -13.04
CA LYS A 326 -1.45 17.24 -12.08
C LYS A 326 -0.64 15.97 -12.37
N ASN A 327 0.21 15.56 -11.45
CA ASN A 327 0.71 14.19 -11.41
C ASN A 327 -0.45 13.30 -10.93
N ASN A 328 -1.11 12.64 -11.87
CA ASN A 328 -2.35 11.91 -11.65
C ASN A 328 -2.04 10.50 -11.09
N LYS A 329 -1.57 10.51 -9.84
CA LYS A 329 -1.11 9.40 -9.03
C LYS A 329 -1.13 9.83 -7.56
N ALA A 330 -1.35 8.90 -6.64
CA ALA A 330 -1.13 9.14 -5.21
C ALA A 330 0.33 9.54 -4.96
N GLN A 331 0.56 10.61 -4.19
CA GLN A 331 1.92 11.09 -3.85
C GLN A 331 2.09 11.46 -2.38
N TYR A 332 1.00 11.53 -1.62
CA TYR A 332 1.00 12.04 -0.25
C TYR A 332 -0.02 11.30 0.61
N ILE A 333 0.33 11.02 1.86
CA ILE A 333 -0.54 10.44 2.88
C ILE A 333 -0.73 11.50 3.97
N GLN A 334 -1.95 11.99 4.10
CA GLN A 334 -2.36 12.89 5.16
C GLN A 334 -3.00 12.09 6.30
N TYR A 335 -2.52 12.32 7.53
CA TYR A 335 -3.06 11.64 8.71
C TYR A 335 -4.13 12.47 9.41
N MET A 336 -5.30 11.86 9.60
CA MET A 336 -6.43 12.43 10.31
C MET A 336 -6.23 12.27 11.84
N ASN A 337 -6.46 13.33 12.61
CA ASN A 337 -6.31 13.29 14.07
C ASN A 337 -7.46 12.53 14.76
N ASP A 338 -7.11 11.66 15.70
CA ASP A 338 -8.05 10.91 16.53
C ASP A 338 -8.78 11.88 17.47
N GLY A 339 -10.06 12.19 17.17
CA GLY A 339 -10.89 13.11 17.95
C GLY A 339 -11.18 14.47 17.29
N GLY A 340 -10.82 14.64 16.02
CA GLY A 340 -11.24 15.80 15.22
C GLY A 340 -10.58 17.13 15.59
N ASN A 341 -9.70 17.16 16.60
CA ASN A 341 -8.91 18.35 16.97
C ASN A 341 -7.69 18.51 16.07
N ASN A 342 -7.92 18.95 14.84
CA ASN A 342 -6.88 19.71 14.17
C ASN A 342 -6.73 21.06 14.89
N PHE A 343 -5.55 21.69 14.87
CA PHE A 343 -5.45 23.14 15.17
C PHE A 343 -6.45 23.98 14.33
N SER A 344 -6.96 23.38 13.25
CA SER A 344 -8.12 23.84 12.49
C SER A 344 -9.38 24.04 13.32
N ASN A 345 -9.68 23.34 14.44
CA ASN A 345 -10.97 23.53 15.12
C ASN A 345 -11.19 24.95 15.69
N ILE A 346 -10.12 25.63 16.12
CA ILE A 346 -10.20 27.02 16.57
C ILE A 346 -10.34 27.97 15.37
N ARG A 347 -9.72 27.65 14.22
CA ARG A 347 -9.75 28.47 12.99
C ARG A 347 -10.89 28.11 12.05
N ASN A 348 -11.54 26.95 12.22
CA ASN A 348 -12.58 26.42 11.34
C ASN A 348 -13.82 27.30 11.42
N SER A 349 -14.13 27.82 12.61
CA SER A 349 -15.17 28.84 12.80
C SER A 349 -14.87 30.08 11.95
N GLU A 350 -13.63 30.58 11.97
CA GLU A 350 -13.21 31.75 11.19
C GLU A 350 -13.10 31.47 9.69
N ILE A 351 -12.61 30.31 9.28
CA ILE A 351 -12.59 29.83 7.89
C ILE A 351 -14.02 29.77 7.36
N ASN A 352 -14.96 29.23 8.12
CA ASN A 352 -16.36 29.16 7.71
C ASN A 352 -17.06 30.53 7.73
N ARG A 353 -16.65 31.45 8.63
CA ARG A 353 -17.20 32.80 8.73
C ARG A 353 -16.70 33.73 7.62
N LEU A 354 -15.39 33.69 7.31
CA LEU A 354 -14.72 34.61 6.38
C LEU A 354 -14.46 34.00 4.99
N GLY A 355 -14.12 32.72 4.94
CA GLY A 355 -13.71 31.99 3.74
C GLY A 355 -14.74 32.09 2.62
N PRO A 356 -15.93 31.47 2.76
CA PRO A 356 -16.96 31.50 1.73
C PRO A 356 -17.58 32.89 1.48
N LYS A 357 -17.65 33.74 2.51
CA LYS A 357 -18.39 35.02 2.45
C LYS A 357 -17.56 36.17 1.88
N TYR A 358 -16.26 36.21 2.15
CA TYR A 358 -15.40 37.35 1.79
C TYR A 358 -14.14 36.90 1.05
N ILE A 359 -13.33 36.03 1.65
CA ILE A 359 -12.02 35.65 1.11
C ILE A 359 -12.15 35.06 -0.28
N SER A 360 -12.95 34.00 -0.43
CA SER A 360 -13.07 33.30 -1.70
C SER A 360 -13.66 34.18 -2.81
N PRO A 361 -14.81 34.85 -2.63
CA PRO A 361 -15.36 35.74 -3.66
C PRO A 361 -14.43 36.90 -4.04
N MET A 362 -13.77 37.54 -3.06
CA MET A 362 -12.90 38.70 -3.32
C MET A 362 -11.64 38.31 -4.09
N PHE A 363 -10.96 37.23 -3.71
CA PHE A 363 -9.79 36.77 -4.45
C PHE A 363 -10.15 36.21 -5.82
N TYR A 364 -11.26 35.48 -5.91
CA TYR A 364 -11.79 34.97 -7.17
C TYR A 364 -12.06 36.10 -8.18
N GLN A 365 -12.66 37.21 -7.71
CA GLN A 365 -12.86 38.41 -8.53
C GLN A 365 -11.54 39.13 -8.82
N LYS A 366 -10.68 39.33 -7.81
CA LYS A 366 -9.39 40.03 -7.96
C LYS A 366 -8.51 39.40 -9.03
N TYR A 367 -8.44 38.07 -9.08
CA TYR A 367 -7.62 37.35 -10.06
C TYR A 367 -8.33 37.12 -11.40
N GLY A 368 -9.56 37.63 -11.57
CA GLY A 368 -10.30 37.51 -12.82
C GLY A 368 -10.48 36.05 -13.24
N VAL A 369 -10.73 35.14 -12.29
CA VAL A 369 -10.67 33.68 -12.51
C VAL A 369 -11.52 33.26 -13.70
N ASN A 370 -12.74 33.78 -13.81
CA ASN A 370 -13.63 33.46 -14.93
C ASN A 370 -13.02 33.84 -16.29
N ASP A 371 -12.47 35.05 -16.41
CA ASP A 371 -11.90 35.56 -17.66
C ASP A 371 -10.64 34.78 -18.03
N LYS A 372 -9.77 34.56 -17.05
CA LYS A 372 -8.56 33.75 -17.23
C LYS A 372 -8.88 32.32 -17.67
N MET A 373 -9.91 31.69 -17.09
CA MET A 373 -10.32 30.35 -17.49
C MET A 373 -11.00 30.34 -18.87
N ARG A 374 -11.60 31.44 -19.34
CA ARG A 374 -12.08 31.53 -20.74
C ARG A 374 -10.90 31.59 -21.70
N ASP A 375 -9.88 32.39 -21.40
CA ASP A 375 -8.66 32.49 -22.22
C ASP A 375 -7.94 31.14 -22.34
N LEU A 376 -7.97 30.33 -21.28
CA LEU A 376 -7.38 29.00 -21.23
C LEU A 376 -8.31 27.88 -21.75
N ASN A 377 -9.51 28.21 -22.26
CA ASN A 377 -10.56 27.25 -22.61
C ASN A 377 -10.91 26.24 -21.49
N ALA A 378 -10.79 26.68 -20.25
CA ALA A 378 -11.07 25.93 -19.03
C ALA A 378 -12.37 26.38 -18.33
N TYR A 379 -13.09 27.36 -18.87
CA TYR A 379 -14.30 27.91 -18.25
C TYR A 379 -15.52 26.97 -18.36
N GLU A 380 -16.21 26.79 -17.24
CA GLU A 380 -17.44 26.03 -17.02
C GLU A 380 -18.59 26.95 -16.56
N ASP A 381 -19.83 26.50 -16.75
CA ASP A 381 -21.04 27.25 -16.36
C ASP A 381 -21.10 27.47 -14.84
N GLU A 382 -21.12 28.74 -14.43
CA GLU A 382 -21.12 29.17 -13.02
C GLU A 382 -22.31 28.64 -12.22
N LYS A 383 -23.39 28.17 -12.87
CA LYS A 383 -24.48 27.49 -12.16
C LYS A 383 -23.98 26.31 -11.31
N TYR A 384 -22.89 25.65 -11.70
CA TYR A 384 -22.30 24.53 -10.98
C TYR A 384 -21.54 24.93 -9.72
N ILE A 385 -21.34 26.23 -9.45
CA ILE A 385 -20.86 26.71 -8.15
C ILE A 385 -21.87 26.39 -7.05
N VAL A 386 -23.17 26.50 -7.35
CA VAL A 386 -24.27 26.28 -6.39
C VAL A 386 -25.03 24.99 -6.66
N LYS A 387 -25.37 24.71 -7.93
CA LYS A 387 -26.11 23.51 -8.37
C LYS A 387 -25.14 22.42 -8.78
N HIS A 388 -24.27 22.02 -7.87
CA HIS A 388 -23.23 21.05 -8.16
C HIS A 388 -23.80 19.64 -8.38
N SER A 389 -23.21 18.93 -9.33
CA SER A 389 -23.48 17.52 -9.61
C SER A 389 -22.18 16.85 -10.08
N PRO A 390 -22.06 15.51 -9.93
CA PRO A 390 -20.89 14.79 -10.40
C PRO A 390 -20.72 15.00 -11.90
N ILE A 391 -19.52 15.39 -12.34
CA ILE A 391 -19.31 15.83 -13.73
C ILE A 391 -19.64 14.73 -14.75
N TRP A 392 -19.40 13.47 -14.40
CA TRP A 392 -19.67 12.31 -15.24
C TRP A 392 -21.17 12.00 -15.41
N LYS A 393 -22.04 12.64 -14.62
CA LYS A 393 -23.51 12.51 -14.68
C LYS A 393 -24.21 13.68 -15.37
N ARG A 394 -23.47 14.64 -15.94
CA ARG A 394 -24.05 15.87 -16.53
C ARG A 394 -24.63 15.68 -17.94
N GLY A 395 -24.73 14.44 -18.42
CA GLY A 395 -25.30 14.07 -19.71
C GLY A 395 -24.33 14.24 -20.89
N GLU A 396 -24.73 13.75 -22.06
CA GLU A 396 -23.87 13.57 -23.24
C GLU A 396 -23.33 14.87 -23.85
N LYS A 397 -24.03 16.00 -23.65
CA LYS A 397 -23.62 17.31 -24.18
C LYS A 397 -22.54 17.99 -23.33
N TYR A 398 -22.29 17.49 -22.12
CA TYR A 398 -21.30 18.07 -21.23
C TYR A 398 -19.88 17.66 -21.65
N GLN A 399 -19.00 18.64 -21.71
CA GLN A 399 -17.57 18.43 -21.90
C GLN A 399 -16.84 19.03 -20.72
N HIS A 400 -16.04 18.21 -20.03
CA HIS A 400 -15.25 18.71 -18.92
C HIS A 400 -14.11 19.58 -19.44
N LYS A 401 -14.12 20.84 -19.02
CA LYS A 401 -13.07 21.81 -19.30
C LYS A 401 -12.15 21.97 -18.10
N LYS A 402 -10.84 21.98 -18.38
CA LYS A 402 -9.76 22.11 -17.39
C LYS A 402 -8.56 22.84 -17.99
N MET A 403 -7.80 23.53 -17.14
CA MET A 403 -6.57 24.22 -17.56
C MET A 403 -5.31 23.36 -17.38
N ASN A 404 -5.29 22.45 -16.40
CA ASN A 404 -4.11 21.65 -16.08
C ASN A 404 -3.96 20.46 -17.03
N GLN A 405 -2.72 20.07 -17.28
CA GLN A 405 -2.43 18.75 -17.85
C GLN A 405 -2.56 17.69 -16.75
N ARG A 406 -3.11 16.53 -17.09
CA ARG A 406 -3.08 15.33 -16.24
C ARG A 406 -2.06 14.39 -16.81
N ILE A 407 -1.00 14.11 -16.06
CA ILE A 407 0.04 13.21 -16.54
C ILE A 407 0.40 12.18 -15.49
N ASN A 408 0.85 11.04 -15.97
CA ASN A 408 1.56 10.06 -15.17
C ASN A 408 2.59 9.39 -16.08
N PHE A 409 3.87 9.73 -15.87
CA PHE A 409 4.95 9.21 -16.72
C PHE A 409 5.26 7.74 -16.47
N ASN A 410 4.64 7.09 -15.47
CA ASN A 410 4.78 5.66 -15.27
C ASN A 410 4.03 4.83 -16.32
N TYR A 411 3.17 5.46 -17.13
CA TYR A 411 2.29 4.73 -18.04
C TYR A 411 2.24 5.34 -19.44
N ASP A 412 2.16 4.47 -20.45
CA ASP A 412 1.95 4.83 -21.86
C ASP A 412 0.51 4.58 -22.29
N THR A 413 -0.16 3.59 -21.67
CA THR A 413 -1.52 3.18 -22.01
C THR A 413 -2.36 2.95 -20.76
N GLN A 414 -3.63 3.33 -20.79
CA GLN A 414 -4.60 3.10 -19.73
C GLN A 414 -5.80 2.29 -20.20
N TYR A 415 -6.16 1.29 -19.41
CA TYR A 415 -7.31 0.42 -19.64
C TYR A 415 -8.36 0.65 -18.56
N CYS A 416 -9.56 1.04 -18.99
CA CYS A 416 -10.74 1.08 -18.13
C CYS A 416 -11.52 -0.22 -18.32
N ILE A 417 -11.60 -1.00 -17.24
CA ILE A 417 -12.31 -2.26 -17.19
C ILE A 417 -13.66 -2.00 -16.54
N ILE A 418 -14.75 -2.40 -17.19
CA ILE A 418 -16.11 -2.21 -16.67
C ILE A 418 -16.74 -3.56 -16.31
N ASN A 419 -17.22 -3.68 -15.08
CA ASN A 419 -17.98 -4.84 -14.59
C ASN A 419 -17.31 -6.18 -14.96
N ASP A 420 -18.00 -7.04 -15.71
CA ASP A 420 -17.57 -8.41 -16.01
C ASP A 420 -16.41 -8.50 -17.00
N ALA A 421 -16.00 -7.38 -17.62
CA ALA A 421 -14.83 -7.33 -18.52
C ALA A 421 -13.51 -7.69 -17.82
N ILE A 422 -13.48 -7.69 -16.48
CA ILE A 422 -12.33 -8.15 -15.69
C ILE A 422 -11.98 -9.63 -15.95
N THR A 423 -12.92 -10.41 -16.49
CA THR A 423 -12.73 -11.83 -16.83
C THR A 423 -12.06 -12.06 -18.19
N GLU A 424 -11.74 -11.00 -18.94
CA GLU A 424 -11.10 -11.11 -20.24
C GLU A 424 -9.68 -11.69 -20.12
N LYS A 425 -9.46 -12.85 -20.78
CA LYS A 425 -8.16 -13.56 -20.75
C LYS A 425 -6.96 -12.71 -21.19
N LYS A 426 -7.19 -11.72 -22.05
CA LYS A 426 -6.13 -10.84 -22.56
C LYS A 426 -5.57 -9.90 -21.48
N LEU A 427 -6.30 -9.64 -20.40
CA LEU A 427 -5.87 -8.75 -19.33
C LEU A 427 -4.60 -9.23 -18.64
N VAL A 428 -4.43 -10.55 -18.47
CA VAL A 428 -3.20 -11.13 -17.90
C VAL A 428 -1.98 -10.79 -18.75
N GLU A 429 -2.12 -10.82 -20.08
CA GLU A 429 -1.01 -10.47 -20.99
C GLU A 429 -0.74 -8.97 -20.97
N LEU A 430 -1.79 -8.14 -21.05
CA LEU A 430 -1.66 -6.69 -20.99
C LEU A 430 -1.03 -6.23 -19.65
N TYR A 431 -1.33 -6.92 -18.56
CA TYR A 431 -0.86 -6.58 -17.22
C TYR A 431 0.65 -6.78 -17.04
N LYS A 432 1.28 -7.70 -17.79
CA LYS A 432 2.74 -7.95 -17.75
C LYS A 432 3.56 -6.71 -18.12
N ASN A 433 3.02 -5.83 -18.97
CA ASN A 433 3.66 -4.57 -19.29
C ASN A 433 3.40 -3.56 -18.15
N ASP A 434 4.43 -3.21 -17.39
CA ASP A 434 4.38 -2.26 -16.28
C ASP A 434 4.00 -0.83 -16.72
N ARG A 435 4.19 -0.51 -18.01
CA ARG A 435 3.75 0.73 -18.66
C ARG A 435 2.24 0.81 -18.92
N ASN A 436 1.49 -0.27 -18.70
CA ASN A 436 0.03 -0.26 -18.81
C ASN A 436 -0.60 0.04 -17.45
N ASP A 437 -1.47 1.04 -17.35
CA ASP A 437 -2.27 1.31 -16.16
C ASP A 437 -3.71 0.84 -16.33
N PHE A 438 -4.34 0.49 -15.22
CA PHE A 438 -5.64 -0.16 -15.21
C PHE A 438 -6.51 0.43 -14.11
N ILE A 439 -7.76 0.73 -14.47
CA ILE A 439 -8.80 1.05 -13.49
C ILE A 439 -10.02 0.16 -13.73
N PHE A 440 -10.40 -0.59 -12.71
CA PHE A 440 -11.57 -1.45 -12.69
C PHE A 440 -12.75 -0.72 -12.02
N LEU A 441 -13.73 -0.33 -12.82
CA LEU A 441 -14.93 0.35 -12.35
C LEU A 441 -16.12 -0.59 -12.41
N SER A 442 -16.97 -0.56 -11.37
CA SER A 442 -18.19 -1.34 -11.35
C SER A 442 -19.36 -0.56 -10.79
N ASN A 443 -20.54 -0.80 -11.37
CA ASN A 443 -21.82 -0.39 -10.79
C ASN A 443 -22.63 -1.57 -10.23
N ARG A 444 -22.04 -2.78 -10.23
CA ARG A 444 -22.69 -4.03 -9.78
C ARG A 444 -22.03 -4.62 -8.53
N MET A 445 -20.77 -4.27 -8.27
CA MET A 445 -19.92 -4.84 -7.21
C MET A 445 -19.68 -3.82 -6.10
N SER A 446 -19.56 -4.28 -4.85
CA SER A 446 -19.05 -3.44 -3.75
C SER A 446 -17.56 -3.13 -3.91
N HIS A 447 -17.02 -2.20 -3.13
CA HIS A 447 -15.57 -1.97 -3.08
C HIS A 447 -14.84 -3.26 -2.68
N GLU A 448 -15.33 -3.96 -1.66
CA GLU A 448 -14.81 -5.23 -1.18
C GLU A 448 -14.76 -6.29 -2.27
N ASP A 449 -15.84 -6.43 -3.05
CA ASP A 449 -15.88 -7.36 -4.19
C ASP A 449 -14.82 -7.02 -5.25
N LEU A 450 -14.61 -5.73 -5.54
CA LEU A 450 -13.61 -5.30 -6.51
C LEU A 450 -12.19 -5.69 -6.07
N HIS A 451 -11.84 -5.44 -4.80
CA HIS A 451 -10.55 -5.83 -4.24
C HIS A 451 -10.36 -7.35 -4.32
N ILE A 452 -11.37 -8.10 -3.89
CA ILE A 452 -11.34 -9.57 -3.91
C ILE A 452 -11.11 -10.09 -5.32
N ASN A 453 -11.78 -9.52 -6.33
CA ASN A 453 -11.58 -9.89 -7.72
C ASN A 453 -10.15 -9.62 -8.18
N LEU A 454 -9.65 -8.40 -7.97
CA LEU A 454 -8.26 -8.05 -8.35
C LEU A 454 -7.23 -8.94 -7.65
N GLU A 455 -7.40 -9.20 -6.36
CA GLU A 455 -6.49 -10.06 -5.58
C GLU A 455 -6.54 -11.52 -6.01
N SER A 456 -7.73 -12.06 -6.30
CA SER A 456 -7.88 -13.42 -6.81
C SER A 456 -7.20 -13.64 -8.16
N LEU A 457 -7.05 -12.58 -8.96
CA LEU A 457 -6.41 -12.60 -10.27
C LEU A 457 -4.91 -12.22 -10.22
N GLY A 458 -4.38 -11.85 -9.06
CA GLY A 458 -2.99 -11.41 -8.90
C GLY A 458 -2.71 -10.00 -9.47
N PHE A 459 -3.74 -9.16 -9.55
CA PHE A 459 -3.69 -7.82 -10.14
C PHE A 459 -3.41 -6.73 -9.09
N ASP A 460 -2.28 -6.82 -8.39
CA ASP A 460 -1.89 -5.93 -7.28
C ASP A 460 -1.70 -4.44 -7.63
N ARG A 461 -1.37 -4.11 -8.89
CA ARG A 461 -1.15 -2.70 -9.34
C ARG A 461 -2.35 -2.08 -10.08
N MET A 462 -3.44 -2.83 -10.24
CA MET A 462 -4.68 -2.29 -10.80
C MET A 462 -5.39 -1.46 -9.73
N LYS A 463 -6.04 -0.37 -10.16
CA LYS A 463 -6.90 0.45 -9.30
C LYS A 463 -8.34 0.02 -9.48
N CYS A 464 -9.19 0.33 -8.51
CA CYS A 464 -10.63 0.06 -8.66
C CYS A 464 -11.51 1.07 -7.95
N TYR A 465 -12.78 1.14 -8.35
CA TYR A 465 -13.79 1.87 -7.59
C TYR A 465 -15.20 1.40 -7.89
N SER A 466 -16.07 1.43 -6.87
CA SER A 466 -17.48 1.07 -7.01
C SER A 466 -18.35 2.33 -7.07
N PHE A 467 -19.19 2.41 -8.09
CA PHE A 467 -20.23 3.42 -8.22
C PHE A 467 -21.58 2.75 -8.53
N THR A 468 -22.18 2.09 -7.52
CA THR A 468 -23.45 1.35 -7.66
C THR A 468 -24.62 2.18 -8.20
N ASN A 469 -24.59 3.50 -7.98
CA ASN A 469 -25.60 4.44 -8.47
C ASN A 469 -25.27 5.07 -9.83
N CYS A 470 -24.36 4.49 -10.62
CA CYS A 470 -24.02 4.97 -11.97
C CYS A 470 -24.42 3.96 -13.05
N THR A 471 -24.71 4.44 -14.25
CA THR A 471 -24.81 3.62 -15.47
C THR A 471 -23.41 3.29 -16.00
N VAL A 472 -23.30 2.30 -16.90
CA VAL A 472 -22.03 1.95 -17.56
C VAL A 472 -21.41 3.15 -18.29
N ASP A 473 -22.22 3.96 -18.97
CA ASP A 473 -21.71 5.14 -19.68
C ASP A 473 -21.25 6.24 -18.72
N GLU A 474 -21.89 6.39 -17.57
CA GLU A 474 -21.42 7.28 -16.49
C GLU A 474 -20.08 6.79 -15.90
N LEU A 475 -19.84 5.48 -15.78
CA LEU A 475 -18.52 4.94 -15.38
C LEU A 475 -17.43 5.29 -16.41
N VAL A 476 -17.73 5.14 -17.70
CA VAL A 476 -16.81 5.52 -18.77
C VAL A 476 -16.54 7.02 -18.77
N ASN A 477 -17.56 7.83 -18.51
CA ASN A 477 -17.40 9.27 -18.39
C ASN A 477 -16.54 9.63 -17.17
N TYR A 478 -16.69 8.94 -16.04
CA TYR A 478 -15.78 9.11 -14.89
C TYR A 478 -14.33 8.83 -15.30
N PHE A 479 -14.08 7.69 -15.97
CA PHE A 479 -12.74 7.36 -16.45
C PHE A 479 -12.16 8.47 -17.33
N LYS A 480 -12.89 8.90 -18.37
CA LYS A 480 -12.39 9.92 -19.32
C LYS A 480 -12.20 11.29 -18.68
N MET A 481 -13.17 11.74 -17.89
CA MET A 481 -13.22 13.11 -17.37
C MET A 481 -12.41 13.30 -16.09
N VAL A 482 -12.26 12.26 -15.26
CA VAL A 482 -11.59 12.35 -13.96
C VAL A 482 -10.24 11.64 -13.99
N TYR A 483 -10.21 10.36 -14.38
CA TYR A 483 -9.05 9.49 -14.18
C TYR A 483 -8.03 9.44 -15.34
N ALA A 484 -8.45 9.59 -16.58
CA ALA A 484 -7.57 9.40 -17.74
C ALA A 484 -6.44 10.45 -17.81
N ASN A 485 -5.23 10.03 -18.18
CA ASN A 485 -4.06 10.88 -18.36
C ASN A 485 -4.00 11.41 -19.78
N ASP A 486 -3.63 12.68 -19.94
CA ASP A 486 -3.54 13.32 -21.26
C ASP A 486 -2.34 12.77 -22.09
N ASN A 487 -1.34 12.16 -21.43
CA ASN A 487 -0.15 11.58 -22.07
C ASN A 487 -0.27 10.08 -22.42
N CYS A 488 -1.44 9.46 -22.22
CA CYS A 488 -1.63 8.02 -22.46
C CYS A 488 -2.62 7.75 -23.59
N GLN A 489 -2.48 6.59 -24.23
CA GLN A 489 -3.57 5.99 -25.01
C GLN A 489 -4.63 5.39 -24.07
N HIS A 490 -5.91 5.44 -24.45
CA HIS A 490 -7.00 4.95 -23.58
C HIS A 490 -7.84 3.88 -24.28
N PHE A 491 -8.10 2.79 -23.57
CA PHE A 491 -9.00 1.72 -24.01
C PHE A 491 -10.08 1.47 -22.96
N VAL A 492 -11.30 1.20 -23.41
CA VAL A 492 -12.43 0.86 -22.53
C VAL A 492 -12.92 -0.53 -22.89
N LEU A 493 -12.96 -1.41 -21.90
CA LEU A 493 -13.42 -2.79 -22.01
C LEU A 493 -14.78 -2.93 -21.32
N LYS A 494 -15.82 -3.21 -22.12
CA LYS A 494 -17.20 -3.45 -21.68
C LYS A 494 -17.61 -4.85 -22.16
N GLU A 495 -18.26 -5.66 -21.32
CA GLU A 495 -18.90 -6.99 -21.55
C GLU A 495 -18.44 -7.89 -22.74
N LEU A 496 -18.39 -9.21 -22.52
CA LEU A 496 -18.17 -10.23 -23.56
C LEU A 496 -19.29 -10.21 -24.64
N SER A 497 -19.15 -9.37 -25.67
CA SER A 497 -19.92 -9.47 -26.90
C SER A 497 -19.01 -9.23 -28.11
N SER A 498 -18.84 -10.29 -28.89
CA SER A 498 -18.38 -10.34 -30.30
C SER A 498 -17.76 -9.07 -30.87
N ILE A 499 -16.43 -8.93 -30.73
CA ILE A 499 -15.64 -8.18 -31.71
C ILE A 499 -15.13 -9.21 -32.71
N ASN A 500 -15.93 -9.48 -33.74
CA ASN A 500 -15.40 -9.94 -35.02
C ASN A 500 -14.95 -8.70 -35.79
N ASP A 501 -13.75 -8.81 -36.36
CA ASP A 501 -13.16 -8.01 -37.42
C ASP A 501 -13.03 -6.50 -37.19
N THR A 502 -11.81 -6.10 -36.83
CA THR A 502 -10.96 -5.38 -37.80
C THR A 502 -9.52 -5.81 -37.59
N THR A 503 -9.07 -6.69 -38.48
CA THR A 503 -7.67 -6.87 -38.85
C THR A 503 -7.05 -5.52 -39.21
N ASP A 504 -5.97 -5.13 -38.54
CA ASP A 504 -4.70 -4.88 -39.23
C ASP A 504 -3.57 -4.55 -38.24
N ASN A 505 -2.43 -5.18 -38.51
CA ASN A 505 -1.10 -4.94 -37.96
C ASN A 505 -0.86 -5.35 -36.50
N ILE A 506 -0.34 -6.58 -36.32
CA ILE A 506 1.09 -6.82 -36.07
C ILE A 506 1.33 -8.32 -36.29
N SER A 507 1.71 -8.65 -37.52
CA SER A 507 2.51 -9.85 -37.77
C SER A 507 3.92 -9.55 -37.31
N HIS A 508 4.42 -10.29 -36.32
CA HIS A 508 5.79 -10.79 -36.19
C HIS A 508 6.04 -11.16 -34.74
N LEU A 509 6.05 -12.48 -34.47
CA LEU A 509 7.03 -13.22 -33.65
C LEU A 509 6.38 -14.52 -33.15
N ASP A 510 6.14 -15.44 -34.08
CA ASP A 510 6.21 -16.86 -33.78
C ASP A 510 7.68 -17.26 -33.77
N LYS A 511 8.15 -17.79 -32.64
CA LYS A 511 8.80 -19.12 -32.56
C LYS A 511 9.37 -19.37 -31.17
N THR A 512 9.18 -20.61 -30.73
CA THR A 512 9.71 -21.29 -29.53
C THR A 512 9.06 -20.84 -28.22
N SER A 513 8.44 -21.69 -27.41
CA SER A 513 8.64 -23.12 -27.19
C SER A 513 7.34 -23.75 -26.68
N SER A 514 6.70 -24.53 -27.56
CA SER A 514 5.83 -25.63 -27.17
C SER A 514 6.70 -26.71 -26.52
N GLU A 515 6.56 -26.89 -25.21
CA GLU A 515 6.79 -28.15 -24.46
C GLU A 515 6.92 -27.79 -22.98
N LEU A 516 5.78 -27.60 -22.31
CA LEU A 516 5.55 -27.79 -20.86
C LEU A 516 4.04 -27.62 -20.56
N LYS A 517 3.19 -28.12 -21.48
CA LYS A 517 1.76 -28.34 -21.22
C LYS A 517 1.57 -29.79 -20.78
N GLN A 518 1.04 -29.97 -19.55
CA GLN A 518 0.41 -31.16 -18.92
C GLN A 518 1.07 -31.43 -17.56
N LYS A 519 0.42 -31.39 -16.39
CA LYS A 519 -0.99 -31.56 -15.97
C LYS A 519 -1.15 -30.87 -14.60
N VAL A 520 -2.19 -30.05 -14.40
CA VAL A 520 -3.03 -30.07 -13.18
C VAL A 520 -4.44 -29.70 -13.63
N ASN A 521 -5.39 -30.62 -13.47
CA ASN A 521 -6.79 -30.42 -13.81
C ASN A 521 -7.46 -29.51 -12.75
N ASN A 522 -8.22 -28.53 -13.21
CA ASN A 522 -9.21 -27.81 -12.39
C ASN A 522 -10.34 -28.78 -12.03
N ILE A 523 -10.52 -29.06 -10.74
CA ILE A 523 -11.67 -29.81 -10.24
C ILE A 523 -12.78 -28.82 -9.83
N LYS A 524 -13.94 -28.93 -10.48
CA LYS A 524 -15.16 -28.16 -10.15
C LYS A 524 -15.83 -28.77 -8.92
N VAL A 525 -16.05 -27.97 -7.87
CA VAL A 525 -17.03 -28.27 -6.81
C VAL A 525 -18.42 -28.25 -7.45
N LEU A 526 -19.19 -29.33 -7.26
CA LEU A 526 -20.37 -29.63 -8.09
C LEU A 526 -21.70 -29.18 -7.51
N ASN A 527 -21.87 -29.05 -6.19
CA ASN A 527 -23.05 -28.45 -5.55
C ASN A 527 -22.75 -28.04 -4.10
N LYS A 528 -23.30 -26.89 -3.69
CA LYS A 528 -23.24 -26.37 -2.33
C LYS A 528 -24.66 -26.15 -1.80
N ILE A 529 -24.97 -26.72 -0.64
CA ILE A 529 -26.19 -26.40 0.11
C ILE A 529 -25.74 -25.82 1.45
N VAL A 530 -25.84 -24.51 1.60
CA VAL A 530 -25.74 -23.85 2.91
C VAL A 530 -27.16 -23.72 3.42
N ASP A 531 -27.60 -24.67 4.25
CA ASP A 531 -28.83 -24.49 5.00
C ASP A 531 -28.58 -23.54 6.18
N ASP A 532 -29.41 -22.50 6.29
CA ASP A 532 -29.48 -21.62 7.46
C ASP A 532 -30.17 -22.37 8.61
N ASN A 533 -29.42 -23.26 9.26
CA ASN A 533 -29.93 -24.23 10.24
C ASN A 533 -29.94 -23.66 11.68
N THR A 534 -30.55 -22.49 11.88
CA THR A 534 -30.65 -21.82 13.20
C THR A 534 -31.37 -22.64 14.30
N ILE A 535 -31.89 -23.83 13.97
CA ILE A 535 -32.65 -24.73 14.88
C ILE A 535 -31.72 -25.78 15.53
N LEU A 536 -30.64 -26.21 14.86
CA LEU A 536 -29.71 -27.24 15.36
C LEU A 536 -28.67 -26.58 16.27
N LYS A 537 -28.59 -26.99 17.54
CA LYS A 537 -27.79 -26.26 18.57
C LYS A 537 -26.58 -27.03 19.09
N ARG A 538 -26.51 -28.35 18.87
CA ARG A 538 -25.45 -29.23 19.37
C ARG A 538 -24.97 -30.17 18.27
N ARG A 539 -23.76 -30.70 18.45
CA ARG A 539 -23.11 -31.67 17.53
C ARG A 539 -23.97 -32.89 17.26
N CYS A 540 -24.52 -33.49 18.31
CA CYS A 540 -25.44 -34.61 18.23
C CYS A 540 -26.74 -34.27 17.48
N ASP A 541 -27.21 -33.02 17.52
CA ASP A 541 -28.42 -32.61 16.81
C ASP A 541 -28.17 -32.61 15.29
N VAL A 542 -26.99 -32.13 14.85
CA VAL A 542 -26.53 -32.18 13.44
C VAL A 542 -26.39 -33.61 12.96
N LEU A 543 -25.66 -34.44 13.71
CA LEU A 543 -25.45 -35.85 13.36
C LEU A 543 -26.78 -36.61 13.26
N ASN A 544 -27.68 -36.45 14.23
CA ASN A 544 -29.01 -37.07 14.19
C ASN A 544 -29.89 -36.52 13.06
N CYS A 545 -29.68 -35.27 12.62
CA CYS A 545 -30.36 -34.72 11.44
C CYS A 545 -29.94 -35.47 10.18
N VAL A 546 -28.62 -35.56 9.93
CA VAL A 546 -28.06 -36.27 8.78
C VAL A 546 -28.45 -37.75 8.79
N ILE A 547 -28.44 -38.39 9.96
CA ILE A 547 -28.85 -39.79 10.13
C ILE A 547 -30.29 -39.99 9.66
N ARG A 548 -31.23 -39.15 10.10
CA ARG A 548 -32.64 -39.25 9.71
C ARG A 548 -32.85 -38.95 8.23
N GLU A 549 -32.25 -37.89 7.72
CA GLU A 549 -32.41 -37.44 6.33
C GLU A 549 -31.90 -38.49 5.33
N ARG A 550 -30.82 -39.20 5.68
CA ARG A 550 -30.20 -40.19 4.80
C ARG A 550 -30.54 -41.63 5.17
N SER A 551 -31.38 -41.83 6.18
CA SER A 551 -31.78 -43.16 6.69
C SER A 551 -30.59 -44.04 7.09
N HIS A 552 -29.58 -43.43 7.71
CA HIS A 552 -28.36 -44.14 8.12
C HIS A 552 -28.62 -45.03 9.34
N THR A 553 -28.05 -46.23 9.34
CA THR A 553 -28.34 -47.27 10.35
C THR A 553 -27.11 -47.74 11.12
N SER A 554 -25.92 -47.26 10.77
CA SER A 554 -24.65 -47.61 11.41
C SER A 554 -23.75 -46.39 11.58
N TYR A 555 -23.16 -46.21 12.77
CA TYR A 555 -22.39 -45.02 13.15
C TYR A 555 -21.01 -45.36 13.73
N LEU A 556 -19.99 -44.62 13.32
CA LEU A 556 -18.65 -44.66 13.89
C LEU A 556 -18.25 -43.25 14.37
N GLU A 557 -17.69 -43.15 15.58
CA GLU A 557 -17.11 -41.91 16.11
C GLU A 557 -15.63 -42.11 16.42
N ILE A 558 -14.78 -41.25 15.88
CA ILE A 558 -13.34 -41.18 16.18
C ILE A 558 -13.15 -40.01 17.16
N GLY A 559 -12.58 -40.30 18.34
CA GLY A 559 -12.35 -39.29 19.38
C GLY A 559 -13.47 -39.19 20.42
N VAL A 560 -13.96 -40.33 20.94
CA VAL A 560 -15.03 -40.37 21.95
C VAL A 560 -14.49 -39.97 23.34
N GLU A 561 -14.06 -38.72 23.52
CA GLU A 561 -13.41 -38.29 24.77
C GLU A 561 -14.35 -38.43 25.99
N ASN A 562 -15.42 -37.64 26.04
CA ASN A 562 -16.36 -37.58 27.17
C ASN A 562 -17.74 -38.19 26.85
N GLY A 563 -17.94 -38.65 25.60
CA GLY A 563 -19.15 -39.33 25.16
C GLY A 563 -20.39 -38.46 25.01
N PHE A 564 -20.29 -37.12 25.11
CA PHE A 564 -21.44 -36.23 24.98
C PHE A 564 -22.16 -36.39 23.63
N THR A 565 -21.39 -36.47 22.54
CA THR A 565 -21.94 -36.71 21.20
C THR A 565 -22.38 -38.16 21.07
N PHE A 566 -21.46 -39.11 21.26
CA PHE A 566 -21.67 -40.54 21.09
C PHE A 566 -22.92 -41.09 21.78
N LYS A 567 -23.18 -40.71 23.04
CA LYS A 567 -24.31 -41.20 23.82
C LYS A 567 -25.66 -40.81 23.20
N GLU A 568 -25.75 -39.61 22.64
CA GLU A 568 -27.00 -39.03 22.13
C GLU A 568 -27.30 -39.38 20.67
N ILE A 569 -26.40 -40.11 19.98
CA ILE A 569 -26.66 -40.59 18.62
C ILE A 569 -27.74 -41.68 18.64
N SER A 570 -28.77 -41.47 17.81
CA SER A 570 -30.03 -42.22 17.75
C SER A 570 -29.94 -43.44 16.83
N VAL A 571 -28.79 -44.12 16.83
CA VAL A 571 -28.51 -45.33 16.04
C VAL A 571 -28.07 -46.41 17.01
N ASP A 572 -28.73 -47.57 16.95
CA ASP A 572 -28.43 -48.70 17.85
C ASP A 572 -27.08 -49.34 17.50
N ASN A 573 -26.75 -49.45 16.22
CA ASN A 573 -25.46 -49.96 15.74
C ASN A 573 -24.43 -48.83 15.68
N LYS A 574 -23.87 -48.45 16.84
CA LYS A 574 -22.82 -47.44 16.95
C LYS A 574 -21.55 -47.94 17.61
N LEU A 575 -20.40 -47.50 17.11
CA LEU A 575 -19.07 -47.86 17.61
C LEU A 575 -18.23 -46.59 17.83
N GLY A 576 -17.58 -46.50 18.98
CA GLY A 576 -16.63 -45.43 19.29
C GLY A 576 -15.19 -45.93 19.22
N VAL A 577 -14.25 -45.05 18.88
CA VAL A 577 -12.81 -45.33 18.92
C VAL A 577 -12.10 -44.18 19.61
N ASP A 578 -11.41 -44.49 20.70
CA ASP A 578 -10.58 -43.53 21.43
C ASP A 578 -9.55 -44.29 22.28
N PRO A 579 -8.26 -43.90 22.29
CA PRO A 579 -7.25 -44.60 23.07
C PRO A 579 -7.42 -44.44 24.59
N ASP A 580 -7.99 -43.34 25.08
CA ASP A 580 -8.18 -43.06 26.51
C ASP A 580 -9.42 -42.17 26.78
N PRO A 581 -10.63 -42.69 26.50
CA PRO A 581 -11.85 -41.94 26.71
C PRO A 581 -12.13 -41.81 28.20
N ILE A 582 -12.57 -40.63 28.63
CA ILE A 582 -13.17 -40.42 29.95
C ILE A 582 -14.49 -41.19 30.04
N TYR A 583 -15.24 -41.26 28.93
CA TYR A 583 -16.48 -42.02 28.86
C TYR A 583 -16.23 -43.52 28.84
N LYS A 584 -16.91 -44.24 29.73
CA LYS A 584 -16.73 -45.70 29.92
C LYS A 584 -17.98 -46.52 29.54
N GLY A 585 -18.90 -45.95 28.76
CA GLY A 585 -20.16 -46.61 28.35
C GLY A 585 -20.25 -46.86 26.85
N GLY A 586 -21.13 -47.79 26.45
CA GLY A 586 -21.34 -48.15 25.04
C GLY A 586 -20.21 -49.00 24.43
N ASP A 587 -20.32 -49.29 23.15
CA ASP A 587 -19.32 -50.04 22.41
C ASP A 587 -18.19 -49.09 21.97
N ILE A 588 -17.12 -49.01 22.76
CA ILE A 588 -15.94 -48.16 22.49
C ILE A 588 -14.68 -49.03 22.45
N VAL A 589 -13.92 -48.91 21.37
CA VAL A 589 -12.63 -49.58 21.19
C VAL A 589 -11.52 -48.69 21.74
N LEU A 590 -10.80 -49.20 22.74
CA LEU A 590 -9.69 -48.51 23.41
C LEU A 590 -8.39 -48.61 22.62
N LYS A 591 -8.33 -47.97 21.46
CA LYS A 591 -7.16 -47.92 20.56
C LYS A 591 -7.11 -46.58 19.82
N ASN A 592 -5.95 -46.24 19.25
CA ASN A 592 -5.88 -45.16 18.26
C ASN A 592 -6.60 -45.56 16.97
N SER A 593 -7.02 -44.56 16.19
CA SER A 593 -7.82 -44.76 14.96
C SER A 593 -7.07 -45.52 13.87
N ASP A 594 -5.79 -45.24 13.66
CA ASP A 594 -4.97 -45.93 12.65
C ASP A 594 -4.90 -47.45 12.91
N ASP A 595 -4.68 -47.86 14.16
CA ASP A 595 -4.64 -49.27 14.53
C ASP A 595 -6.03 -49.92 14.50
N PHE A 596 -7.08 -49.17 14.85
CA PHE A 596 -8.46 -49.63 14.66
C PHE A 596 -8.75 -49.91 13.19
N PHE A 597 -8.42 -49.01 12.27
CA PHE A 597 -8.71 -49.16 10.85
C PHE A 597 -7.90 -50.28 10.18
N LYS A 598 -6.70 -50.61 10.68
CA LYS A 598 -5.94 -51.78 10.22
C LYS A 598 -6.65 -53.11 10.50
N GLU A 599 -7.43 -53.18 11.57
CA GLU A 599 -8.12 -54.39 12.04
C GLU A 599 -9.62 -54.38 11.72
N ASN A 600 -10.19 -53.23 11.35
CA ASN A 600 -11.61 -53.05 11.15
C ASN A 600 -12.09 -53.65 9.82
N ASN A 601 -13.04 -54.58 9.90
CA ASN A 601 -13.74 -55.14 8.74
C ASN A 601 -15.21 -54.69 8.66
N LYS A 602 -15.66 -53.80 9.56
CA LYS A 602 -17.04 -53.28 9.57
C LYS A 602 -17.17 -52.12 8.60
N ILE A 603 -18.33 -52.02 7.96
CA ILE A 603 -18.72 -50.91 7.08
C ILE A 603 -19.76 -50.06 7.84
N PHE A 604 -19.69 -48.73 7.71
CA PHE A 604 -20.55 -47.77 8.39
C PHE A 604 -21.26 -46.84 7.40
N ASP A 605 -22.47 -46.40 7.75
CA ASP A 605 -23.24 -45.43 6.98
C ASP A 605 -22.81 -43.99 7.28
N ILE A 606 -22.40 -43.73 8.51
CA ILE A 606 -21.95 -42.40 8.94
C ILE A 606 -20.75 -42.50 9.86
N ILE A 607 -19.74 -41.69 9.58
CA ILE A 607 -18.50 -41.62 10.35
C ILE A 607 -18.28 -40.17 10.78
N PHE A 608 -18.09 -39.94 12.08
CA PHE A 608 -17.77 -38.63 12.65
C PHE A 608 -16.31 -38.61 13.12
N ILE A 609 -15.57 -37.60 12.66
CA ILE A 609 -14.15 -37.40 12.95
C ILE A 609 -14.01 -36.20 13.90
N ASP A 610 -13.70 -36.51 15.16
CA ASP A 610 -13.44 -35.54 16.24
C ASP A 610 -12.22 -35.99 17.09
N GLY A 611 -11.22 -36.57 16.41
CA GLY A 611 -9.97 -37.03 17.01
C GLY A 611 -8.96 -35.91 17.24
N MET A 612 -7.68 -36.17 16.98
CA MET A 612 -6.64 -35.14 17.09
C MET A 612 -6.75 -34.14 15.93
N HIS A 613 -6.95 -32.86 16.23
CA HIS A 613 -7.19 -31.82 15.21
C HIS A 613 -5.93 -31.29 14.51
N GLN A 614 -4.91 -32.11 14.32
CA GLN A 614 -3.78 -31.75 13.44
C GLN A 614 -3.97 -32.41 12.08
N LEU A 615 -3.56 -31.67 11.05
CA LEU A 615 -3.66 -32.04 9.64
C LEU A 615 -3.30 -33.50 9.33
N GLU A 616 -2.20 -34.01 9.88
CA GLU A 616 -1.72 -35.38 9.60
C GLU A 616 -2.70 -36.46 10.09
N TYR A 617 -3.33 -36.25 11.25
CA TYR A 617 -4.25 -37.23 11.83
C TYR A 617 -5.60 -37.19 11.12
N VAL A 618 -6.18 -36.00 10.93
CA VAL A 618 -7.46 -35.87 10.21
C VAL A 618 -7.37 -36.36 8.76
N HIS A 619 -6.22 -36.18 8.12
CA HIS A 619 -5.93 -36.74 6.80
C HIS A 619 -6.04 -38.28 6.83
N ASN A 620 -5.33 -38.94 7.74
CA ASN A 620 -5.33 -40.40 7.83
C ASN A 620 -6.71 -40.94 8.22
N ASP A 621 -7.37 -40.30 9.20
CA ASP A 621 -8.71 -40.66 9.65
C ASP A 621 -9.72 -40.59 8.50
N PHE A 622 -9.67 -39.53 7.69
CA PHE A 622 -10.58 -39.38 6.55
C PHE A 622 -10.38 -40.44 5.47
N PHE A 623 -9.13 -40.65 5.03
CA PHE A 623 -8.86 -41.64 3.97
C PHE A 623 -9.05 -43.08 4.44
N ASN A 624 -8.91 -43.37 5.73
CA ASN A 624 -9.27 -44.67 6.29
C ASN A 624 -10.78 -44.82 6.45
N ALA A 625 -11.48 -43.78 6.91
CA ALA A 625 -12.94 -43.75 7.02
C ALA A 625 -13.63 -44.03 5.68
N ILE A 626 -13.14 -43.45 4.58
CA ILE A 626 -13.68 -43.70 3.23
C ILE A 626 -13.67 -45.19 2.87
N LYS A 627 -12.64 -45.95 3.28
CA LYS A 627 -12.50 -47.37 2.92
C LYS A 627 -13.55 -48.25 3.60
N CYS A 628 -14.10 -47.81 4.72
CA CYS A 628 -15.13 -48.54 5.47
C CYS A 628 -16.49 -47.82 5.46
N LEU A 629 -16.73 -46.94 4.48
CA LEU A 629 -17.98 -46.22 4.33
C LEU A 629 -18.89 -46.94 3.32
N THR A 630 -20.21 -46.95 3.54
CA THR A 630 -21.15 -47.43 2.52
C THR A 630 -21.14 -46.50 1.30
N GLN A 631 -21.63 -47.00 0.16
CA GLN A 631 -21.65 -46.24 -1.10
C GLN A 631 -22.44 -44.91 -0.99
N THR A 632 -23.45 -44.86 -0.13
CA THR A 632 -24.28 -43.66 0.13
C THR A 632 -23.90 -42.95 1.43
N GLY A 633 -22.82 -43.39 2.09
CA GLY A 633 -22.46 -42.97 3.42
C GLY A 633 -21.94 -41.54 3.51
N SER A 634 -21.86 -41.06 4.75
CA SER A 634 -21.52 -39.69 5.11
C SER A 634 -20.29 -39.64 6.01
N ILE A 635 -19.41 -38.66 5.80
CA ILE A 635 -18.35 -38.32 6.75
C ILE A 635 -18.62 -36.93 7.30
N LEU A 636 -18.52 -36.75 8.61
CA LEU A 636 -18.59 -35.45 9.26
C LEU A 636 -17.28 -35.17 10.00
N ILE A 637 -16.79 -33.94 9.95
CA ILE A 637 -15.53 -33.53 10.57
C ILE A 637 -15.77 -32.25 11.38
N ASP A 638 -15.31 -32.24 12.63
CA ASP A 638 -15.47 -31.12 13.56
C ASP A 638 -14.35 -30.06 13.44
N ASP A 639 -14.55 -28.92 14.10
CA ASP A 639 -13.58 -27.85 14.28
C ASP A 639 -12.96 -27.27 12.99
N VAL A 640 -13.78 -27.13 11.96
CA VAL A 640 -13.33 -26.70 10.64
C VAL A 640 -13.24 -25.17 10.47
N LEU A 641 -13.70 -24.37 11.44
CA LEU A 641 -13.80 -22.89 11.42
C LEU A 641 -13.05 -22.22 12.60
N PRO A 642 -11.70 -22.16 12.60
CA PRO A 642 -10.96 -21.31 13.54
C PRO A 642 -11.42 -19.85 13.50
N MET A 643 -11.71 -19.26 14.66
CA MET A 643 -12.18 -17.86 14.76
C MET A 643 -11.07 -16.83 14.58
N ASN A 644 -9.82 -17.25 14.80
CA ASN A 644 -8.63 -16.42 14.65
C ASN A 644 -7.41 -17.29 14.40
N GLU A 645 -6.32 -16.68 13.94
CA GLU A 645 -5.08 -17.35 13.55
C GLU A 645 -4.48 -18.22 14.66
N ARG A 646 -4.70 -17.89 15.93
CA ARG A 646 -4.10 -18.64 17.05
C ARG A 646 -4.71 -20.03 17.20
N GLU A 647 -6.01 -20.18 16.93
CA GLU A 647 -6.73 -21.43 17.16
C GLU A 647 -6.30 -22.55 16.20
N GLN A 648 -5.65 -22.20 15.09
CA GLN A 648 -5.19 -23.17 14.09
C GLN A 648 -3.78 -23.74 14.33
N TYR A 649 -3.02 -23.24 15.32
CA TYR A 649 -1.64 -23.66 15.48
C TYR A 649 -1.52 -25.12 15.91
N LYS A 650 -0.65 -25.91 15.27
CA LYS A 650 -0.43 -27.33 15.61
C LYS A 650 0.02 -27.56 17.05
N ILE A 651 0.80 -26.63 17.60
CA ILE A 651 1.29 -26.67 18.99
C ILE A 651 0.62 -25.55 19.76
N PRO A 652 -0.40 -25.86 20.58
CA PRO A 652 -1.11 -24.85 21.36
C PRO A 652 -0.25 -24.36 22.53
N LEU A 653 -0.32 -23.06 22.82
CA LEU A 653 0.58 -22.39 23.77
C LEU A 653 0.24 -22.71 25.24
N LYS A 654 -1.03 -23.02 25.54
CA LYS A 654 -1.53 -23.27 26.91
C LYS A 654 -1.90 -24.74 27.15
N HIS A 655 -1.79 -25.61 26.16
CA HIS A 655 -2.06 -27.04 26.32
C HIS A 655 -0.83 -27.76 26.89
N TYR A 656 -1.05 -28.92 27.48
CA TYR A 656 0.02 -29.73 28.04
C TYR A 656 -0.19 -31.21 27.74
N TYR A 657 0.88 -31.98 27.62
CA TYR A 657 0.82 -33.42 27.44
C TYR A 657 0.84 -34.14 28.79
N ASN A 658 -0.03 -35.13 28.97
CA ASN A 658 -0.01 -36.05 30.09
C ASN A 658 -0.02 -37.48 29.55
N ASN A 659 1.00 -38.29 29.87
CA ASN A 659 1.21 -39.65 29.34
C ASN A 659 1.16 -39.76 27.80
N GLY A 660 1.72 -38.78 27.09
CA GLY A 660 1.72 -38.76 25.61
C GLY A 660 0.39 -38.31 24.97
N ILE A 661 -0.62 -37.98 25.79
CA ILE A 661 -1.93 -37.52 25.35
C ILE A 661 -2.04 -36.01 25.60
N LEU A 662 -2.45 -35.25 24.58
CA LEU A 662 -2.64 -33.79 24.68
C LEU A 662 -3.87 -33.47 25.55
N LYS A 663 -3.73 -32.51 26.47
CA LYS A 663 -4.83 -31.98 27.30
C LYS A 663 -5.03 -30.49 27.04
N TYR A 664 -6.29 -30.12 26.80
CA TYR A 664 -6.68 -28.80 26.31
C TYR A 664 -6.78 -27.75 27.44
N GLY A 665 -6.02 -26.66 27.32
CA GLY A 665 -5.99 -25.51 28.24
C GLY A 665 -6.46 -24.17 27.64
N GLU A 666 -6.85 -24.17 26.36
CA GLU A 666 -7.40 -23.02 25.63
C GLU A 666 -8.27 -23.51 24.45
N PRO A 667 -9.21 -22.70 23.93
CA PRO A 667 -9.94 -23.04 22.69
C PRO A 667 -8.98 -23.29 21.53
N TRP A 668 -9.20 -24.37 20.78
CA TRP A 668 -8.30 -24.83 19.74
C TRP A 668 -9.09 -25.64 18.71
N THR A 669 -8.76 -25.47 17.43
CA THR A 669 -9.32 -26.23 16.30
C THR A 669 -8.25 -26.97 15.52
N GLY A 670 -6.98 -26.69 15.83
CA GLY A 670 -5.84 -27.03 15.00
C GLY A 670 -6.01 -26.63 13.53
N ASP A 671 -5.18 -27.21 12.67
CA ASP A 671 -5.12 -26.85 11.25
C ASP A 671 -6.00 -27.74 10.35
N VAL A 672 -7.07 -28.29 10.91
CA VAL A 672 -8.09 -29.09 10.20
C VAL A 672 -8.62 -28.39 8.96
N TRP A 673 -8.83 -27.07 9.03
CA TRP A 673 -9.32 -26.27 7.90
C TRP A 673 -8.44 -26.41 6.64
N LYS A 674 -7.12 -26.63 6.80
CA LYS A 674 -6.19 -26.83 5.68
C LYS A 674 -6.47 -28.12 4.93
N PHE A 675 -6.81 -29.19 5.65
CA PHE A 675 -7.21 -30.46 5.08
C PHE A 675 -8.49 -30.30 4.26
N ILE A 676 -9.50 -29.64 4.82
CA ILE A 676 -10.76 -29.42 4.11
C ILE A 676 -10.56 -28.51 2.90
N TYR A 677 -9.72 -27.49 3.01
CA TYR A 677 -9.36 -26.63 1.88
C TYR A 677 -8.71 -27.42 0.75
N PHE A 678 -7.81 -28.34 1.07
CA PHE A 678 -7.23 -29.29 0.11
C PHE A 678 -8.28 -30.18 -0.53
N LEU A 679 -9.21 -30.75 0.25
CA LEU A 679 -10.29 -31.56 -0.29
C LEU A 679 -11.09 -30.80 -1.35
N PHE A 680 -11.40 -29.52 -1.12
CA PHE A 680 -12.09 -28.67 -2.10
C PHE A 680 -11.28 -28.38 -3.37
N GLN A 681 -9.95 -28.32 -3.29
CA GLN A 681 -9.11 -28.09 -4.47
C GLN A 681 -8.95 -29.36 -5.32
N HIS A 682 -9.04 -30.54 -4.71
CA HIS A 682 -8.52 -31.78 -5.32
C HIS A 682 -9.53 -32.91 -5.47
N TYR A 683 -10.73 -32.83 -4.88
CA TYR A 683 -11.73 -33.88 -4.99
C TYR A 683 -13.13 -33.32 -5.25
N GLN A 684 -14.02 -34.19 -5.74
CA GLN A 684 -15.42 -33.87 -6.02
C GLN A 684 -16.33 -34.65 -5.08
N PHE A 685 -17.07 -33.91 -4.27
CA PHE A 685 -18.05 -34.40 -3.34
C PHE A 685 -19.12 -33.32 -3.15
N ASP A 686 -20.26 -33.73 -2.62
CA ASP A 686 -21.27 -32.80 -2.14
C ASP A 686 -21.02 -32.56 -0.63
N PHE A 687 -21.30 -31.37 -0.14
CA PHE A 687 -21.07 -31.04 1.27
C PHE A 687 -22.09 -30.04 1.82
N SER A 688 -22.26 -30.09 3.14
CA SER A 688 -23.03 -29.15 3.95
C SER A 688 -22.16 -28.67 5.12
N ILE A 689 -22.34 -27.42 5.54
CA ILE A 689 -21.60 -26.82 6.66
C ILE A 689 -22.57 -26.39 7.75
N TYR A 690 -22.29 -26.76 8.99
CA TYR A 690 -23.11 -26.44 10.14
C TYR A 690 -22.33 -25.58 11.13
N ASN A 691 -22.80 -24.36 11.38
CA ASN A 691 -22.27 -23.48 12.41
C ASN A 691 -23.45 -22.80 13.14
N PHE A 692 -23.57 -23.02 14.44
CA PHE A 692 -24.82 -22.73 15.15
C PHE A 692 -24.75 -21.71 16.29
N THR A 693 -23.57 -21.20 16.72
CA THR A 693 -23.47 -20.10 17.72
C THR A 693 -22.05 -19.50 17.83
N LYS A 694 -21.94 -18.36 18.54
CA LYS A 694 -20.68 -17.72 18.93
C LYS A 694 -19.92 -18.61 19.94
N GLY A 695 -18.89 -19.31 19.48
CA GLY A 695 -18.07 -20.20 20.31
C GLY A 695 -17.95 -21.63 19.78
N TYR A 696 -18.75 -22.00 18.77
CA TYR A 696 -18.64 -23.26 18.05
C TYR A 696 -17.77 -23.11 16.80
N ARG A 697 -16.99 -24.13 16.43
CA ARG A 697 -15.99 -24.06 15.35
C ARG A 697 -16.36 -24.89 14.13
N GLY A 698 -17.64 -25.21 13.97
CA GLY A 698 -18.23 -25.70 12.73
C GLY A 698 -18.00 -27.18 12.44
N ILE A 699 -19.02 -27.83 11.86
CA ILE A 699 -18.92 -29.19 11.29
C ILE A 699 -19.11 -29.10 9.79
N ILE A 700 -18.25 -29.80 9.04
CA ILE A 700 -18.51 -30.12 7.64
C ILE A 700 -19.08 -31.54 7.53
N HIS A 701 -20.15 -31.70 6.75
CA HIS A 701 -20.69 -32.98 6.32
C HIS A 701 -20.37 -33.18 4.84
N ILE A 702 -19.67 -34.26 4.52
CA ILE A 702 -19.22 -34.62 3.19
C ILE A 702 -19.88 -35.94 2.76
N TYR A 703 -20.43 -35.97 1.54
CA TYR A 703 -21.13 -37.14 0.99
C TYR A 703 -21.11 -37.12 -0.55
N ASN A 704 -21.68 -38.16 -1.18
CA ASN A 704 -21.75 -38.29 -2.66
C ASN A 704 -20.39 -38.09 -3.34
N PHE A 705 -19.39 -38.89 -2.98
CA PHE A 705 -18.05 -38.84 -3.57
C PHE A 705 -18.10 -39.27 -5.05
N LYS A 706 -17.68 -38.39 -5.98
CA LYS A 706 -17.87 -38.59 -7.43
C LYS A 706 -16.66 -39.18 -8.16
N ASN A 707 -15.48 -39.13 -7.55
CA ASN A 707 -14.22 -39.68 -8.09
C ASN A 707 -13.59 -40.65 -7.09
N GLU A 708 -12.68 -41.53 -7.52
CA GLU A 708 -11.88 -42.35 -6.59
C GLU A 708 -11.01 -41.44 -5.71
N ILE A 709 -11.25 -41.47 -4.40
CA ILE A 709 -10.51 -40.67 -3.42
C ILE A 709 -9.36 -41.52 -2.90
N ILE A 710 -8.16 -41.26 -3.43
CA ILE A 710 -6.92 -41.94 -3.04
C ILE A 710 -6.00 -40.90 -2.39
N GLY A 711 -5.52 -41.17 -1.18
CA GLY A 711 -4.56 -40.33 -0.46
C GLY A 711 -3.12 -40.78 -0.76
N ASP A 712 -2.23 -39.84 -1.10
CA ASP A 712 -0.79 -40.08 -1.27
C ASP A 712 0.02 -39.20 -0.30
N ILE A 713 1.19 -39.69 0.11
CA ILE A 713 2.01 -39.15 1.20
C ILE A 713 2.62 -37.77 0.85
N ASN A 714 2.75 -37.44 -0.44
CA ASN A 714 3.24 -36.14 -0.92
C ASN A 714 2.23 -34.98 -0.76
N THR A 715 1.01 -35.27 -0.31
CA THR A 715 -0.05 -34.25 -0.15
C THR A 715 0.04 -33.47 1.16
N VAL A 716 0.66 -34.05 2.20
CA VAL A 716 0.79 -33.43 3.53
C VAL A 716 1.70 -32.20 3.51
N GLU A 717 2.80 -32.21 2.75
CA GLU A 717 3.67 -31.04 2.62
C GLU A 717 2.98 -29.87 1.92
N LEU A 718 2.21 -30.14 0.85
CA LEU A 718 1.40 -29.13 0.17
C LEU A 718 0.37 -28.51 1.12
N MET A 719 -0.36 -29.34 1.86
CA MET A 719 -1.36 -28.86 2.81
C MET A 719 -0.74 -28.04 3.95
N ASN A 720 0.44 -28.42 4.42
CA ASN A 720 1.19 -27.65 5.42
C ASN A 720 1.62 -26.27 4.91
N SER A 721 1.80 -26.10 3.58
CA SER A 721 2.18 -24.83 2.96
C SER A 721 1.06 -23.78 2.93
N TYR A 722 -0.20 -24.18 3.14
CA TYR A 722 -1.32 -23.22 3.24
C TYR A 722 -1.15 -22.33 4.46
N ASP A 723 -1.27 -21.02 4.22
CA ASP A 723 -1.03 -19.98 5.21
C ASP A 723 -2.38 -19.38 5.67
N TYR A 724 -2.53 -19.20 6.98
CA TYR A 724 -3.79 -18.74 7.55
C TYR A 724 -4.20 -17.36 7.03
N LYS A 725 -3.26 -16.42 6.83
CA LYS A 725 -3.59 -15.07 6.35
C LYS A 725 -3.87 -15.01 4.85
N LYS A 726 -3.36 -15.98 4.09
CA LYS A 726 -3.47 -16.01 2.63
C LYS A 726 -4.58 -16.93 2.12
N ASP A 727 -4.79 -18.05 2.79
CA ASP A 727 -5.58 -19.17 2.28
C ASP A 727 -6.83 -19.47 3.13
N TYR A 728 -6.88 -19.06 4.41
CA TYR A 728 -8.06 -19.30 5.24
C TYR A 728 -9.29 -18.56 4.72
N ASP A 729 -9.16 -17.32 4.25
CA ASP A 729 -10.28 -16.60 3.65
C ASP A 729 -10.76 -17.25 2.34
N LYS A 730 -9.87 -17.92 1.60
CA LYS A 730 -10.25 -18.70 0.42
C LYS A 730 -11.03 -19.94 0.84
N TYR A 731 -10.55 -20.63 1.87
CA TYR A 731 -11.26 -21.74 2.50
C TYR A 731 -12.65 -21.32 3.01
N LEU A 732 -12.75 -20.18 3.72
CA LEU A 732 -14.02 -19.61 4.18
C LEU A 732 -14.99 -19.34 3.03
N LYS A 733 -14.50 -18.91 1.86
CA LYS A 733 -15.35 -18.76 0.67
C LYS A 733 -15.93 -20.10 0.23
N TYR A 734 -15.16 -21.19 0.21
CA TYR A 734 -15.74 -22.50 -0.13
C TYR A 734 -16.92 -22.89 0.78
N ILE A 735 -16.86 -22.56 2.06
CA ILE A 735 -17.85 -23.01 3.05
C ILE A 735 -18.94 -21.97 3.37
N ILE A 736 -18.70 -20.67 3.23
CA ILE A 736 -19.66 -19.58 3.54
C ILE A 736 -20.42 -19.08 2.30
N THR A 737 -19.78 -18.93 1.13
CA THR A 737 -20.45 -18.56 -0.15
C THR A 737 -20.78 -19.75 -1.00
#